data_AF-A0A372FBL3-F1
#
_entry.id   AF-A0A372FBL3-F1
#
_cell.length_a   1.000
_cell.length_b   1.000
_cell.length_c   1.000
_cell.angle_alpha   90.00
_cell.angle_beta   90.00
_cell.angle_gamma   90.00
#
_symmetry.space_group_name_H-M   'P 1'
#
loop_
_entity.id
_entity.type
_entity.pdbx_description
1 polymer ?
#
loop_
_entity_poly.entity_id
_entity_poly.type
_entity_poly.pdbx_seq_one_letter_code
_entity_poly.pdbx_strand_id
1 'polypeptide(L)'
;MTNPKKFFALLVGIDKYPDGIPQLSGCVNDILSIEKILLEKYSHLQPAIQTLSNEKATRKAIIDAFRTHLSKASAQDTVLFYYSGHGSTENSPQAFWEIEPSRKNETLVCYDSRQAGGSDLADKELAVLLAEIGKKTQQIVVCLDSCHSGSGTRDTVHLAAVRQIPKDANTRFLESYLDGYYERQLLETGEISVPRTTHVLLSACQNTEKAYENDERHGVFTSALVACLKNVSGGGITYAELFSKISIEVRNKQRVQHPNFEYFNQFNPHTLFLTNTISDRIRTFPIYYNKAAKQWKAGKGALHGLPIENADTIKIWIFGASETNLEASNKMAEAVLDDIEPEEATLKRIDSNLNTEKSYIGLQVAGGLKNASVYSFAPVEGLTALFEYDASEHPDQADYWLLKEGALYKIVHRLSIKLIAQSIHSQDINSALQKIARWENLKKLRNPKSKIPADTIEVIFKVAYQEFKENKIEIPLGTDSEGNTEFREYDIEVINNTTKSLYFNTVFVSPLYGIISMNKASTVIPSGEKGYLVKESKLGFFESQKNDTESNGLFKIIASTQDIDLSAFIQSNFSLNVDFSQNGKGEPRSSFRGGKFIDEANPNNSNSLDWVVAKDINLRMIKSVHQIKPSETLTIAENNISFQAHKNLKADVTFSQFFDAGRSAQSSTFIAESAAKNHGFALVDLVGNTRSLSSQIIELQNIEGDVSPESPLILTITNKTIAEEELVVPVAIVDSELVVMGSSKVIENGSREVYIEQLPEASPQQSFAITTRSIGRAIKFCLMKIVFKVNPSKYFQLRRIDFDKGKAERTTDDIKEKVAEANTIVLLVHGIIGDTEAMIPFISKVVKADRQKEAKYDLALTFDYECLNTPIEEIAANLINELSNIGISETSGKKVTIVAHSMGGLVSRYLIEKLGKGKLVEKLIMAGTPNGGSALGAIPGYLSFASDALTFGLGLAFAAPYLSWAAGLIVVLRKSTTITHTLAQMDRASGFIRDLNIANDPHIAYYILAGRIDKYVVDGEKWFDRAGKRLLLSIGNVFHEGEEHDIAVYTADIKRVDGMRSPKPVKEEPGCPHVLYYEESGSVEMMHKWLLE
;
A
#
# COMPACT_ATOMS: atom_id res chain seq x y z
N MET A 1 14.12 -3.50 -44.86
CA MET A 1 15.48 -2.99 -44.61
C MET A 1 15.31 -1.70 -43.83
N THR A 2 15.63 -1.68 -42.53
CA THR A 2 15.61 -0.45 -41.73
C THR A 2 16.77 0.46 -42.20
N ASN A 3 16.49 1.73 -42.46
CA ASN A 3 17.55 2.69 -42.77
C ASN A 3 18.54 2.73 -41.59
N PRO A 4 19.86 2.73 -41.83
CA PRO A 4 20.84 2.87 -40.75
C PRO A 4 20.64 4.21 -40.02
N LYS A 5 20.62 4.18 -38.69
CA LYS A 5 20.51 5.37 -37.82
C LYS A 5 21.62 6.36 -38.18
N LYS A 6 21.27 7.64 -38.36
CA LYS A 6 22.23 8.72 -38.62
C LYS A 6 22.42 9.59 -37.38
N PHE A 7 23.57 10.24 -37.32
CA PHE A 7 23.93 11.15 -36.24
C PHE A 7 24.34 12.50 -36.85
N PHE A 8 23.71 13.59 -36.43
CA PHE A 8 24.01 14.94 -36.92
C PHE A 8 24.68 15.76 -35.82
N ALA A 9 25.86 16.30 -36.08
CA ALA A 9 26.58 17.12 -35.12
C ALA A 9 26.87 18.51 -35.67
N LEU A 10 26.72 19.53 -34.82
CA LEU A 10 27.23 20.88 -35.02
C LEU A 10 28.28 21.15 -33.94
N LEU A 11 29.54 21.30 -34.34
CA LEU A 11 30.66 21.56 -33.46
C LEU A 11 31.14 23.01 -33.66
N VAL A 12 31.11 23.81 -32.60
CA VAL A 12 31.45 25.24 -32.63
C VAL A 12 32.59 25.51 -31.67
N GLY A 13 33.70 26.04 -32.17
CA GLY A 13 34.89 26.33 -31.36
C GLY A 13 35.51 27.68 -31.71
N ILE A 14 35.66 28.58 -30.74
CA ILE A 14 36.12 29.95 -30.99
C ILE A 14 37.31 30.26 -30.10
N ASP A 15 38.49 30.36 -30.72
CA ASP A 15 39.72 30.82 -30.07
C ASP A 15 39.97 32.30 -30.35
N LYS A 16 39.73 32.68 -31.61
CA LYS A 16 40.04 34.01 -32.13
C LYS A 16 38.79 34.88 -32.09
N TYR A 17 38.78 35.86 -31.20
CA TYR A 17 37.70 36.84 -31.10
C TYR A 17 38.13 38.22 -31.65
N PRO A 18 37.19 39.06 -32.12
CA PRO A 18 37.48 40.45 -32.46
C PRO A 18 37.98 41.28 -31.27
N ASP A 19 38.55 42.45 -31.57
CA ASP A 19 39.10 43.36 -30.57
C ASP A 19 38.09 43.70 -29.46
N GLY A 20 38.54 43.60 -28.20
CA GLY A 20 37.71 43.84 -27.00
C GLY A 20 37.23 42.57 -26.28
N ILE A 21 37.40 41.40 -26.89
CA ILE A 21 37.14 40.09 -26.26
C ILE A 21 38.48 39.34 -26.09
N PRO A 22 38.76 38.76 -24.91
CA PRO A 22 39.96 37.93 -24.70
C PRO A 22 40.06 36.77 -25.71
N GLN A 23 41.28 36.46 -26.12
CA GLN A 23 41.54 35.30 -27.00
C GLN A 23 41.61 34.02 -26.15
N LEU A 24 41.16 32.91 -26.72
CA LEU A 24 41.32 31.55 -26.18
C LEU A 24 42.29 30.75 -27.06
N SER A 25 42.68 29.55 -26.61
CA SER A 25 43.69 28.76 -27.33
C SER A 25 43.36 27.27 -27.50
N GLY A 26 42.31 26.79 -26.84
CA GLY A 26 41.93 25.38 -26.83
C GLY A 26 40.54 25.07 -27.37
N CYS A 27 39.70 26.05 -27.68
CA CYS A 27 38.34 25.81 -28.15
C CYS A 27 38.30 25.16 -29.54
N VAL A 28 39.23 25.52 -30.44
CA VAL A 28 39.34 24.83 -31.74
C VAL A 28 39.91 23.42 -31.56
N ASN A 29 40.86 23.22 -30.65
CA ASN A 29 41.41 21.89 -30.38
C ASN A 29 40.37 20.95 -29.76
N ASP A 30 39.46 21.49 -28.94
CA ASP A 30 38.34 20.77 -28.34
C ASP A 30 37.42 20.18 -29.40
N ILE A 31 36.90 21.02 -30.31
CA ILE A 31 35.99 20.55 -31.36
C ILE A 31 36.67 19.54 -32.31
N LEU A 32 37.98 19.69 -32.58
CA LEU A 32 38.73 18.73 -33.38
C LEU A 32 38.90 17.38 -32.67
N SER A 33 39.08 17.39 -31.34
CA SER A 33 39.18 16.15 -30.55
C SER A 33 37.84 15.43 -30.45
N ILE A 34 36.75 16.19 -30.32
CA ILE A 34 35.39 15.66 -30.33
C ILE A 34 35.05 15.10 -31.71
N GLU A 35 35.35 15.81 -32.80
CA GLU A 35 35.17 15.31 -34.16
C GLU A 35 35.90 13.98 -34.36
N LYS A 36 37.17 13.90 -33.96
CA LYS A 36 37.98 12.69 -34.05
C LYS A 36 37.35 11.51 -33.29
N ILE A 37 36.98 11.69 -32.01
CA ILE A 37 36.43 10.59 -31.21
C ILE A 37 35.06 10.12 -31.74
N LEU A 38 34.23 11.04 -32.25
CA LEU A 38 32.95 10.72 -32.87
C LEU A 38 33.13 9.88 -34.14
N LEU A 39 34.08 10.26 -34.99
CA LEU A 39 34.41 9.49 -36.21
C LEU A 39 35.01 8.13 -35.90
N GLU A 40 35.88 8.02 -34.89
CA GLU A 40 36.54 6.76 -34.54
C GLU A 40 35.61 5.76 -33.85
N LYS A 41 34.84 6.20 -32.84
CA LYS A 41 34.03 5.32 -31.98
C LYS A 41 32.58 5.18 -32.44
N TYR A 42 32.05 6.18 -33.13
CA TYR A 42 30.63 6.26 -33.51
C TYR A 42 30.42 6.28 -35.03
N SER A 43 31.41 5.83 -35.82
CA SER A 43 31.30 5.67 -37.29
C SER A 43 30.10 4.84 -37.74
N HIS A 44 29.70 3.86 -36.93
CA HIS A 44 28.53 3.01 -37.17
C HIS A 44 27.19 3.79 -37.20
N LEU A 45 27.16 5.01 -36.64
CA LEU A 45 26.01 5.93 -36.68
C LEU A 45 26.05 6.90 -37.86
N GLN A 46 26.96 6.72 -38.82
CA GLN A 46 27.11 7.58 -40.00
C GLN A 46 27.12 9.09 -39.64
N PRO A 47 28.09 9.55 -38.83
CA PRO A 47 28.20 10.94 -38.37
C PRO A 47 28.20 11.94 -39.54
N ALA A 48 27.22 12.84 -39.56
CA ALA A 48 27.15 14.04 -40.39
C ALA A 48 27.54 15.26 -39.54
N ILE A 49 28.82 15.61 -39.57
CA ILE A 49 29.41 16.65 -38.71
C ILE A 49 29.59 17.94 -39.51
N GLN A 50 29.12 19.07 -38.96
CA GLN A 50 29.43 20.41 -39.44
C GLN A 50 30.22 21.14 -38.36
N THR A 51 31.37 21.68 -38.73
CA THR A 51 32.29 22.38 -37.81
C THR A 51 32.36 23.86 -38.16
N LEU A 52 32.13 24.73 -37.17
CA LEU A 52 32.29 26.18 -37.28
C LEU A 52 33.40 26.63 -36.32
N SER A 53 34.47 27.20 -36.86
CA SER A 53 35.60 27.68 -36.07
C SER A 53 35.88 29.17 -36.30
N ASN A 54 36.25 29.87 -35.22
CA ASN A 54 36.69 31.27 -35.25
C ASN A 54 35.75 32.16 -36.09
N GLU A 55 36.26 32.83 -37.13
CA GLU A 55 35.53 33.76 -38.00
C GLU A 55 34.31 33.15 -38.70
N LYS A 56 34.21 31.82 -38.76
CA LYS A 56 33.06 31.10 -39.33
C LYS A 56 31.94 30.86 -38.30
N ALA A 57 32.24 30.97 -37.02
CA ALA A 57 31.30 30.76 -35.91
C ALA A 57 30.53 32.04 -35.56
N THR A 58 29.93 32.68 -36.57
CA THR A 58 29.05 33.83 -36.36
C THR A 58 27.70 33.38 -35.80
N ARG A 59 27.00 34.26 -35.09
CA ARG A 59 25.66 33.98 -34.55
C ARG A 59 24.71 33.53 -35.65
N LYS A 60 24.76 34.19 -36.81
CA LYS A 60 23.98 33.80 -37.99
C LYS A 60 24.35 32.40 -38.49
N ALA A 61 25.64 32.08 -38.62
CA ALA A 61 26.07 30.76 -39.11
C ALA A 61 25.63 29.62 -38.17
N ILE A 62 25.64 29.85 -36.85
CA ILE A 62 25.14 28.88 -35.87
C ILE A 62 23.63 28.67 -36.05
N ILE A 63 22.84 29.75 -36.11
CA ILE A 63 21.39 29.67 -36.34
C ILE A 63 21.07 28.95 -37.67
N ASP A 64 21.77 29.31 -38.73
CA ASP A 64 21.60 28.69 -40.06
C ASP A 64 21.96 27.20 -40.02
N ALA A 65 22.99 26.79 -39.26
CA ALA A 65 23.35 25.38 -39.09
C ALA A 65 22.28 24.58 -38.31
N PHE A 66 21.65 25.16 -37.30
CA PHE A 66 20.47 24.53 -36.67
C PHE A 66 19.37 24.29 -37.70
N ARG A 67 19.03 25.32 -38.47
CA ARG A 67 17.89 25.29 -39.41
C ARG A 67 18.14 24.50 -40.69
N THR A 68 19.38 24.30 -41.12
CA THR A 68 19.72 23.66 -42.41
C THR A 68 20.50 22.35 -42.30
N HIS A 69 21.22 22.12 -41.19
CA HIS A 69 22.00 20.92 -40.97
C HIS A 69 21.36 20.02 -39.92
N LEU A 70 21.17 20.51 -38.70
CA LEU A 70 20.58 19.69 -37.62
C LEU A 70 19.12 19.31 -37.90
N SER A 71 18.37 20.17 -38.61
CA SER A 71 16.98 19.93 -39.01
C SER A 71 16.78 18.77 -40.00
N LYS A 72 17.86 18.24 -40.59
CA LYS A 72 17.84 17.05 -41.46
C LYS A 72 17.64 15.75 -40.69
N ALA A 73 17.78 15.78 -39.36
CA ALA A 73 17.54 14.62 -38.50
C ALA A 73 16.08 14.13 -38.63
N SER A 74 15.91 12.82 -38.68
CA SER A 74 14.61 12.14 -38.57
C SER A 74 14.34 11.68 -37.13
N ALA A 75 13.17 11.12 -36.86
CA ALA A 75 12.76 10.69 -35.53
C ALA A 75 13.67 9.61 -34.89
N GLN A 76 14.48 8.90 -35.69
CA GLN A 76 15.39 7.86 -35.21
C GLN A 76 16.83 8.35 -35.05
N ASP A 77 17.14 9.56 -35.52
CA ASP A 77 18.48 10.13 -35.56
C ASP A 77 18.77 10.93 -34.29
N THR A 78 20.04 11.04 -33.96
CA THR A 78 20.52 11.83 -32.81
C THR A 78 21.15 13.13 -33.28
N VAL A 79 20.89 14.21 -32.56
CA VAL A 79 21.48 15.54 -32.79
C VAL A 79 22.42 15.88 -31.64
N LEU A 80 23.64 16.32 -31.96
CA LEU A 80 24.59 16.91 -31.02
C LEU A 80 24.88 18.36 -31.39
N PHE A 81 24.69 19.26 -30.43
CA PHE A 81 25.25 20.61 -30.48
C PHE A 81 26.38 20.70 -29.46
N TYR A 82 27.59 20.98 -29.93
CA TYR A 82 28.78 21.14 -29.08
C TYR A 82 29.33 22.55 -29.26
N TYR A 83 29.46 23.30 -28.17
CA TYR A 83 30.03 24.65 -28.17
C TYR A 83 31.21 24.72 -27.21
N SER A 84 32.34 25.25 -27.67
CA SER A 84 33.52 25.58 -26.86
C SER A 84 33.93 27.04 -27.15
N GLY A 85 33.93 27.88 -26.13
CA GLY A 85 34.15 29.32 -26.28
C GLY A 85 33.77 30.12 -25.03
N HIS A 86 33.68 31.44 -25.15
CA HIS A 86 33.26 32.33 -24.07
C HIS A 86 31.75 32.26 -23.80
N GLY A 87 31.38 32.21 -22.52
CA GLY A 87 30.03 32.49 -22.03
C GLY A 87 29.93 33.84 -21.30
N SER A 88 28.73 34.41 -21.24
CA SER A 88 28.44 35.70 -20.60
C SER A 88 26.99 35.76 -20.04
N THR A 89 26.66 36.86 -19.35
CA THR A 89 25.28 37.29 -19.09
C THR A 89 24.93 38.58 -19.80
N GLU A 90 23.63 38.80 -19.98
CA GLU A 90 23.03 40.10 -20.32
C GLU A 90 21.73 40.32 -19.52
N ASN A 91 21.21 41.55 -19.49
CA ASN A 91 19.92 41.82 -18.83
C ASN A 91 18.75 41.27 -19.66
N SER A 92 17.82 40.55 -19.02
CA SER A 92 16.63 40.03 -19.70
C SER A 92 15.52 41.09 -19.79
N PRO A 93 14.73 41.11 -20.87
CA PRO A 93 13.50 41.90 -20.95
C PRO A 93 12.57 41.64 -19.76
N GLN A 94 11.76 42.65 -19.40
CA GLN A 94 10.80 42.57 -18.29
C GLN A 94 9.80 41.41 -18.45
N ALA A 95 9.41 41.10 -19.68
CA ALA A 95 8.47 40.04 -19.97
C ALA A 95 8.97 38.64 -19.58
N PHE A 96 10.26 38.47 -19.27
CA PHE A 96 10.82 37.22 -18.74
C PHE A 96 10.96 37.18 -17.20
N TRP A 97 10.74 38.28 -16.48
CA TRP A 97 11.08 38.36 -15.04
C TRP A 97 10.29 37.40 -14.14
N GLU A 98 9.06 37.04 -14.53
CA GLU A 98 8.26 36.08 -13.77
C GLU A 98 8.83 34.66 -13.85
N ILE A 99 9.44 34.30 -14.98
CA ILE A 99 10.05 32.99 -15.20
C ILE A 99 11.56 32.97 -14.96
N GLU A 100 12.19 34.14 -14.88
CA GLU A 100 13.63 34.35 -14.66
C GLU A 100 13.86 35.29 -13.46
N PRO A 101 13.86 34.76 -12.22
CA PRO A 101 14.01 35.57 -11.01
C PRO A 101 15.35 36.34 -10.96
N SER A 102 16.37 35.84 -11.68
CA SER A 102 17.67 36.50 -11.79
C SER A 102 17.64 37.75 -12.69
N ARG A 103 16.59 37.91 -13.50
CA ARG A 103 16.39 38.97 -14.51
C ARG A 103 17.53 39.05 -15.54
N LYS A 104 18.19 37.92 -15.82
CA LYS A 104 19.33 37.82 -16.72
C LYS A 104 19.14 36.71 -17.75
N ASN A 105 19.74 36.90 -18.92
CA ASN A 105 19.97 35.79 -19.85
C ASN A 105 21.38 35.26 -19.69
N GLU A 106 21.51 33.96 -19.87
CA GLU A 106 22.76 33.26 -20.08
C GLU A 106 23.08 33.27 -21.57
N THR A 107 24.31 33.59 -21.97
CA THR A 107 24.65 33.79 -23.38
C THR A 107 25.92 33.06 -23.83
N LEU A 108 25.90 32.59 -25.08
CA LEU A 108 27.08 32.09 -25.80
C LEU A 108 27.64 33.21 -26.67
N VAL A 109 28.92 33.52 -26.51
CA VAL A 109 29.58 34.61 -27.25
C VAL A 109 30.07 34.07 -28.59
N CYS A 110 29.40 34.45 -29.67
CA CYS A 110 29.76 34.10 -31.04
C CYS A 110 30.92 34.98 -31.53
N TYR A 111 31.49 34.67 -32.71
CA TYR A 111 32.61 35.44 -33.24
C TYR A 111 32.26 36.91 -33.50
N ASP A 112 31.07 37.17 -34.06
CA ASP A 112 30.55 38.50 -34.38
C ASP A 112 29.81 39.16 -33.20
N SER A 113 29.79 38.50 -32.04
CA SER A 113 29.23 39.09 -30.83
C SER A 113 30.04 40.30 -30.38
N ARG A 114 29.36 41.32 -29.84
CA ARG A 114 29.94 42.57 -29.35
C ARG A 114 30.56 43.48 -30.40
N GLN A 115 30.45 43.12 -31.68
CA GLN A 115 30.62 44.06 -32.79
C GLN A 115 29.36 44.93 -32.93
N ALA A 116 29.43 46.03 -33.69
CA ALA A 116 28.28 46.90 -33.92
C ALA A 116 27.09 46.12 -34.53
N GLY A 117 25.97 46.06 -33.81
CA GLY A 117 24.78 45.27 -34.21
C GLY A 117 24.86 43.77 -33.94
N GLY A 118 25.97 43.28 -33.37
CA GLY A 118 26.17 41.88 -33.03
C GLY A 118 25.77 41.56 -31.59
N SER A 119 24.80 40.65 -31.42
CA SER A 119 24.36 40.15 -30.12
C SER A 119 24.93 38.75 -29.84
N ASP A 120 25.03 38.39 -28.57
CA ASP A 120 25.31 37.01 -28.18
C ASP A 120 24.15 36.07 -28.55
N LEU A 121 24.36 34.76 -28.59
CA LEU A 121 23.25 33.80 -28.67
C LEU A 121 22.71 33.55 -27.25
N ALA A 122 21.49 34.01 -26.97
CA ALA A 122 20.89 33.85 -25.63
C ALA A 122 20.30 32.45 -25.44
N ASP A 123 20.28 31.96 -24.20
CA ASP A 123 19.66 30.70 -23.78
C ASP A 123 18.20 30.56 -24.22
N LYS A 124 17.42 31.65 -24.18
CA LYS A 124 16.03 31.69 -24.66
C LYS A 124 15.97 31.46 -26.19
N GLU A 125 16.96 31.93 -26.95
CA GLU A 125 17.06 31.66 -28.38
C GLU A 125 17.47 30.21 -28.63
N LEU A 126 18.45 29.71 -27.89
CA LEU A 126 18.84 28.30 -27.96
C LEU A 126 17.65 27.37 -27.67
N ALA A 127 16.78 27.71 -26.70
CA ALA A 127 15.57 26.96 -26.39
C ALA A 127 14.61 26.87 -27.60
N VAL A 128 14.41 27.96 -28.32
CA VAL A 128 13.58 27.98 -29.55
C VAL A 128 14.22 27.14 -30.66
N LEU A 129 15.53 27.27 -30.88
CA LEU A 129 16.25 26.47 -31.89
C LEU A 129 16.17 24.97 -31.58
N LEU A 130 16.36 24.59 -30.31
CA LEU A 130 16.18 23.21 -29.86
C LEU A 130 14.73 22.74 -30.09
N ALA A 131 13.73 23.60 -29.85
CA ALA A 131 12.34 23.26 -30.11
C ALA A 131 12.01 23.09 -31.60
N GLU A 132 12.67 23.81 -32.49
CA GLU A 132 12.58 23.56 -33.94
C GLU A 132 13.09 22.15 -34.29
N ILE A 133 14.20 21.71 -33.70
CA ILE A 133 14.74 20.34 -33.85
C ILE A 133 13.87 19.30 -33.15
N GLY A 134 13.30 19.65 -32.00
CA GLY A 134 12.41 18.81 -31.20
C GLY A 134 11.14 18.37 -31.93
N LYS A 135 10.75 19.08 -33.00
CA LYS A 135 9.68 18.66 -33.91
C LYS A 135 10.07 17.47 -34.79
N LYS A 136 11.36 17.15 -34.89
CA LYS A 136 11.93 16.12 -35.77
C LYS A 136 12.45 14.92 -35.00
N THR A 137 13.21 15.16 -33.93
CA THR A 137 13.77 14.11 -33.06
C THR A 137 13.70 14.53 -31.60
N GLN A 138 13.59 13.54 -30.70
CA GLN A 138 13.66 13.75 -29.25
C GLN A 138 15.07 13.43 -28.68
N GLN A 139 16.03 13.11 -29.55
CA GLN A 139 17.36 12.64 -29.17
C GLN A 139 18.37 13.75 -29.41
N ILE A 140 18.31 14.77 -28.55
CA ILE A 140 19.09 15.99 -28.68
C ILE A 140 20.07 16.07 -27.49
N VAL A 141 21.35 16.26 -27.81
CA VAL A 141 22.45 16.40 -26.87
C VAL A 141 23.05 17.78 -27.04
N VAL A 142 23.20 18.49 -25.94
CA VAL A 142 23.84 19.81 -25.88
C VAL A 142 25.05 19.70 -24.97
N CYS A 143 26.22 20.05 -25.48
CA CYS A 143 27.46 20.10 -24.70
C CYS A 143 28.02 21.53 -24.74
N LEU A 144 28.18 22.15 -23.58
CA LEU A 144 28.69 23.51 -23.45
C LEU A 144 30.00 23.52 -22.66
N ASP A 145 31.13 23.66 -23.34
CA ASP A 145 32.45 23.91 -22.74
C ASP A 145 32.74 25.41 -22.67
N SER A 146 31.95 26.10 -21.85
CA SER A 146 32.01 27.53 -21.60
C SER A 146 31.64 27.83 -20.14
N CYS A 147 31.95 29.04 -19.66
CA CYS A 147 31.52 29.47 -18.32
C CYS A 147 30.06 29.93 -18.32
N HIS A 148 29.32 29.54 -17.30
CA HIS A 148 28.04 30.15 -16.96
C HIS A 148 28.27 31.21 -15.88
N SER A 149 28.35 32.49 -16.27
CA SER A 149 27.76 33.63 -15.54
C SER A 149 27.88 33.80 -14.01
N GLY A 150 28.87 33.20 -13.35
CA GLY A 150 29.10 33.39 -11.91
C GLY A 150 29.69 34.74 -11.57
N SER A 151 29.12 35.46 -10.58
CA SER A 151 29.70 36.68 -10.01
C SER A 151 30.96 36.35 -9.21
N GLY A 152 32.04 37.09 -9.48
CA GLY A 152 33.36 36.80 -8.95
C GLY A 152 33.47 36.74 -7.43
N THR A 153 34.32 35.84 -6.96
CA THR A 153 35.13 36.02 -5.76
C THR A 153 36.57 35.58 -6.04
N ARG A 154 37.49 36.26 -5.36
CA ARG A 154 38.95 36.26 -5.53
C ARG A 154 39.53 34.85 -5.58
N ASP A 155 40.39 34.58 -6.57
CA ASP A 155 41.51 33.66 -6.38
C ASP A 155 42.70 34.05 -7.25
N THR A 156 43.84 34.21 -6.57
CA THR A 156 45.16 34.58 -7.09
C THR A 156 45.91 33.34 -7.55
N VAL A 157 45.52 32.77 -8.70
CA VAL A 157 46.30 31.72 -9.37
C VAL A 157 46.46 32.08 -10.85
N HIS A 158 47.68 32.46 -11.23
CA HIS A 158 48.04 33.07 -12.51
C HIS A 158 48.42 32.03 -13.61
N LEU A 159 47.76 30.87 -13.69
CA LEU A 159 48.23 29.78 -14.58
C LEU A 159 47.19 29.20 -15.58
N ALA A 160 45.93 29.64 -15.63
CA ALA A 160 44.97 29.10 -16.59
C ALA A 160 44.09 30.19 -17.25
N ALA A 161 43.86 30.08 -18.57
CA ALA A 161 42.91 30.92 -19.29
C ALA A 161 41.47 30.55 -18.91
N VAL A 162 40.62 31.55 -18.67
CA VAL A 162 39.23 31.40 -18.22
C VAL A 162 38.27 31.67 -19.38
N ARG A 163 37.29 30.78 -19.58
CA ARG A 163 36.29 30.88 -20.68
C ARG A 163 35.08 31.78 -20.34
N GLN A 164 35.32 32.94 -19.73
CA GLN A 164 34.28 33.91 -19.28
C GLN A 164 34.67 35.34 -19.65
N ILE A 165 33.70 36.17 -20.04
CA ILE A 165 33.89 37.62 -20.22
C ILE A 165 32.91 38.44 -19.36
N PRO A 166 33.16 39.74 -19.13
CA PRO A 166 32.26 40.59 -18.35
C PRO A 166 30.84 40.67 -18.91
N LYS A 167 29.88 40.86 -18.00
CA LYS A 167 28.45 41.03 -18.31
C LYS A 167 28.20 42.12 -19.35
N ASP A 168 27.31 41.85 -20.31
CA ASP A 168 26.67 42.92 -21.08
C ASP A 168 25.66 43.67 -20.21
N ALA A 169 25.86 44.97 -20.02
CA ALA A 169 24.93 45.80 -19.27
C ALA A 169 23.67 46.17 -20.09
N ASN A 170 23.69 45.94 -21.40
CA ASN A 170 22.56 46.27 -22.26
C ASN A 170 21.38 45.31 -22.01
N THR A 171 20.18 45.87 -21.95
CA THR A 171 18.95 45.09 -21.95
C THR A 171 18.60 44.74 -23.39
N ARG A 172 18.48 43.45 -23.68
CA ARG A 172 18.05 42.99 -25.00
C ARG A 172 16.57 43.32 -25.20
N PHE A 173 16.21 43.73 -26.41
CA PHE A 173 14.83 44.00 -26.81
C PHE A 173 14.14 42.70 -27.24
N LEU A 174 12.83 42.55 -26.96
CA LEU A 174 12.11 41.29 -27.16
C LEU A 174 12.05 40.87 -28.65
N GLU A 175 12.02 41.86 -29.54
CA GLU A 175 11.96 41.73 -31.00
C GLU A 175 13.26 41.15 -31.59
N SER A 176 14.36 41.28 -30.85
CA SER A 176 15.69 40.79 -31.31
C SER A 176 15.90 39.29 -31.10
N TYR A 177 15.00 38.61 -30.38
CA TYR A 177 15.08 37.17 -30.15
C TYR A 177 14.55 36.39 -31.37
N LEU A 178 15.45 35.72 -32.09
CA LEU A 178 15.17 34.87 -33.27
C LEU A 178 14.04 35.39 -34.16
N ASP A 179 14.34 36.46 -34.89
CA ASP A 179 13.42 37.07 -35.84
C ASP A 179 12.10 37.51 -35.18
N GLY A 180 12.08 37.92 -33.90
CA GLY A 180 10.89 38.38 -33.16
C GLY A 180 9.98 37.27 -32.62
N TYR A 181 10.51 36.08 -32.32
CA TYR A 181 9.72 34.92 -31.87
C TYR A 181 8.85 35.23 -30.64
N TYR A 182 9.46 35.77 -29.58
CA TYR A 182 8.76 36.03 -28.33
C TYR A 182 7.85 37.26 -28.37
N GLU A 183 8.18 38.25 -29.21
CA GLU A 183 7.28 39.38 -29.47
C GLU A 183 5.98 38.87 -30.11
N ARG A 184 6.07 38.04 -31.16
CA ARG A 184 4.89 37.42 -31.77
C ARG A 184 4.08 36.59 -30.78
N GLN A 185 4.75 35.77 -29.97
CA GLN A 185 4.06 34.96 -28.96
C GLN A 185 3.29 35.81 -27.95
N LEU A 186 3.91 36.89 -27.47
CA LEU A 186 3.26 37.82 -26.53
C LEU A 186 2.06 38.52 -27.18
N LEU A 187 2.19 38.97 -28.44
CA LEU A 187 1.10 39.60 -29.19
C LEU A 187 -0.06 38.63 -29.46
N GLU A 188 0.22 37.35 -29.71
CA GLU A 188 -0.78 36.34 -30.06
C GLU A 188 -1.50 35.75 -28.85
N THR A 189 -0.79 35.58 -27.72
CA THR A 189 -1.30 34.80 -26.56
C THR A 189 -1.47 35.61 -25.29
N GLY A 190 -0.94 36.83 -25.23
CA GLY A 190 -0.95 37.67 -24.02
C GLY A 190 0.08 37.25 -22.95
N GLU A 191 0.77 36.14 -23.14
CA GLU A 191 1.77 35.59 -22.21
C GLU A 191 3.05 35.16 -22.94
N ILE A 192 4.18 35.09 -22.22
CA ILE A 192 5.43 34.54 -22.75
C ILE A 192 5.67 33.16 -22.15
N SER A 193 6.00 32.20 -23.02
CA SER A 193 6.37 30.86 -22.62
C SER A 193 7.62 30.40 -23.37
N VAL A 194 8.67 30.08 -22.64
CA VAL A 194 9.91 29.52 -23.21
C VAL A 194 9.65 28.07 -23.64
N PRO A 195 9.87 27.72 -24.92
CA PRO A 195 9.67 26.36 -25.42
C PRO A 195 10.47 25.34 -24.62
N ARG A 196 9.87 24.18 -24.37
CA ARG A 196 10.53 23.06 -23.70
C ARG A 196 10.66 21.90 -24.68
N THR A 197 11.85 21.31 -24.74
CA THR A 197 12.17 20.23 -25.67
C THR A 197 12.87 19.09 -24.97
N THR A 198 12.66 17.86 -25.43
CA THR A 198 13.37 16.67 -24.92
C THR A 198 14.82 16.72 -25.35
N HIS A 199 15.72 16.96 -24.40
CA HIS A 199 17.16 17.02 -24.64
C HIS A 199 17.95 16.80 -23.35
N VAL A 200 19.24 16.54 -23.49
CA VAL A 200 20.21 16.51 -22.39
C VAL A 200 21.26 17.61 -22.59
N LEU A 201 21.69 18.22 -21.49
CA LEU A 201 22.70 19.26 -21.40
C LEU A 201 23.85 18.79 -20.51
N LEU A 202 25.06 18.79 -21.05
CA LEU A 202 26.30 18.64 -20.31
C LEU A 202 27.05 19.97 -20.37
N SER A 203 27.30 20.60 -19.22
CA SER A 203 28.10 21.83 -19.17
C SER A 203 29.38 21.67 -18.37
N ALA A 204 30.40 22.44 -18.76
CA ALA A 204 31.75 22.31 -18.21
C ALA A 204 31.88 22.76 -16.76
N CYS A 205 31.03 23.67 -16.29
CA CYS A 205 31.05 24.15 -14.92
C CYS A 205 29.63 24.52 -14.42
N GLN A 206 29.47 24.70 -13.10
CA GLN A 206 28.25 25.27 -12.52
C GLN A 206 28.12 26.77 -12.85
N ASN A 207 26.91 27.31 -12.64
CA ASN A 207 26.55 28.72 -12.90
C ASN A 207 27.25 29.77 -12.01
N THR A 208 28.07 29.34 -11.06
CA THR A 208 28.85 30.20 -10.17
C THR A 208 30.36 30.04 -10.38
N GLU A 209 30.75 29.19 -11.31
CA GLU A 209 32.13 28.71 -11.49
C GLU A 209 32.67 29.03 -12.87
N LYS A 210 33.94 28.68 -13.07
CA LYS A 210 34.67 28.91 -14.31
C LYS A 210 35.06 27.58 -14.95
N ALA A 211 34.97 27.54 -16.27
CA ALA A 211 35.58 26.54 -17.13
C ALA A 211 36.99 27.00 -17.53
N TYR A 212 37.95 26.07 -17.44
CA TYR A 212 39.38 26.33 -17.63
C TYR A 212 39.95 25.59 -18.84
N GLU A 213 41.02 26.15 -19.42
CA GLU A 213 41.92 25.45 -20.34
C GLU A 213 43.06 24.75 -19.58
N ASN A 214 43.46 23.57 -20.04
CA ASN A 214 44.62 22.84 -19.53
C ASN A 214 45.92 23.23 -20.28
N ASP A 215 47.06 22.75 -19.79
CA ASP A 215 48.39 23.03 -20.38
C ASP A 215 48.55 22.52 -21.82
N GLU A 216 47.74 21.54 -22.23
CA GLU A 216 47.71 20.98 -23.58
C GLU A 216 46.82 21.78 -24.55
N ARG A 217 46.32 22.96 -24.12
CA ARG A 217 45.40 23.81 -24.89
C ARG A 217 44.11 23.08 -25.25
N HIS A 218 43.46 22.50 -24.24
CA HIS A 218 42.12 21.91 -24.31
C HIS A 218 41.28 22.39 -23.13
N GLY A 219 39.97 22.44 -23.29
CA GLY A 219 39.04 22.57 -22.16
C GLY A 219 39.20 21.38 -21.22
N VAL A 220 39.23 21.63 -19.91
CA VAL A 220 39.34 20.54 -18.92
C VAL A 220 38.17 19.56 -19.04
N PHE A 221 36.95 20.09 -19.26
CA PHE A 221 35.75 19.29 -19.51
C PHE A 221 35.87 18.47 -20.79
N THR A 222 36.25 19.10 -21.91
CA THR A 222 36.47 18.39 -23.18
C THR A 222 37.50 17.26 -23.02
N SER A 223 38.64 17.56 -22.38
CA SER A 223 39.70 16.57 -22.15
C SER A 223 39.19 15.37 -21.34
N ALA A 224 38.38 15.62 -20.30
CA ALA A 224 37.75 14.57 -19.49
C ALA A 224 36.73 13.73 -20.29
N LEU A 225 35.85 14.40 -21.06
CA LEU A 225 34.87 13.74 -21.94
C LEU A 225 35.57 12.83 -22.95
N VAL A 226 36.60 13.32 -23.65
CA VAL A 226 37.37 12.53 -24.62
C VAL A 226 38.06 11.34 -23.95
N ALA A 227 38.64 11.52 -22.77
CA ALA A 227 39.28 10.42 -22.02
C ALA A 227 38.29 9.31 -21.64
N CYS A 228 37.08 9.68 -21.19
CA CYS A 228 36.03 8.73 -20.87
C CYS A 228 35.55 7.98 -22.12
N LEU A 229 35.29 8.68 -23.23
CA LEU A 229 34.82 8.08 -24.48
C LEU A 229 35.84 7.15 -25.15
N LYS A 230 37.15 7.43 -25.04
CA LYS A 230 38.22 6.56 -25.58
C LYS A 230 38.16 5.13 -25.03
N ASN A 231 37.80 5.00 -23.75
CA ASN A 231 37.83 3.74 -23.00
C ASN A 231 36.48 3.00 -23.01
N VAL A 232 35.48 3.51 -23.74
CA VAL A 232 34.21 2.80 -23.93
C VAL A 232 34.43 1.55 -24.77
N SER A 233 34.08 0.40 -24.19
CA SER A 233 34.09 -0.92 -24.81
C SER A 233 32.81 -1.19 -25.63
N GLY A 234 32.74 -2.31 -26.35
CA GLY A 234 31.69 -2.62 -27.35
C GLY A 234 30.23 -2.64 -26.85
N GLY A 235 30.00 -2.49 -25.55
CA GLY A 235 28.66 -2.35 -24.95
C GLY A 235 28.14 -0.92 -24.79
N GLY A 236 28.94 0.11 -25.12
CA GLY A 236 28.56 1.52 -24.96
C GLY A 236 28.58 2.02 -23.50
N ILE A 237 28.29 3.31 -23.33
CA ILE A 237 28.18 4.00 -22.02
C ILE A 237 26.92 4.87 -22.01
N THR A 238 26.21 4.99 -20.89
CA THR A 238 25.02 5.85 -20.80
C THR A 238 25.38 7.32 -20.57
N TYR A 239 24.48 8.26 -20.81
CA TYR A 239 24.73 9.68 -20.53
C TYR A 239 25.06 9.93 -19.05
N ALA A 240 24.28 9.37 -18.12
CA ALA A 240 24.54 9.62 -16.70
C ALA A 240 25.75 8.83 -16.15
N GLU A 241 26.07 7.65 -16.71
CA GLU A 241 27.34 6.98 -16.36
C GLU A 241 28.54 7.76 -16.92
N LEU A 242 28.46 8.19 -18.17
CA LEU A 242 29.49 9.02 -18.81
C LEU A 242 29.72 10.30 -18.01
N PHE A 243 28.64 10.98 -17.62
CA PHE A 243 28.74 12.20 -16.86
C PHE A 243 29.35 11.98 -15.47
N SER A 244 28.97 10.92 -14.75
CA SER A 244 29.60 10.57 -13.46
C SER A 244 31.13 10.40 -13.60
N LYS A 245 31.59 9.72 -14.65
CA LYS A 245 33.03 9.58 -14.94
C LYS A 245 33.68 10.92 -15.33
N ILE A 246 32.99 11.76 -16.09
CA ILE A 246 33.48 13.10 -16.45
C ILE A 246 33.66 13.95 -15.19
N SER A 247 32.71 13.96 -14.26
CA SER A 247 32.84 14.74 -13.01
C SER A 247 34.05 14.29 -12.18
N ILE A 248 34.30 12.98 -12.10
CA ILE A 248 35.49 12.40 -11.44
C ILE A 248 36.78 12.83 -12.14
N GLU A 249 36.81 12.77 -13.48
CA GLU A 249 38.00 13.09 -14.26
C GLU A 249 38.30 14.60 -14.31
N VAL A 250 37.26 15.45 -14.41
CA VAL A 250 37.40 16.91 -14.30
C VAL A 250 37.98 17.25 -12.93
N ARG A 251 37.46 16.67 -11.84
CA ARG A 251 37.99 16.88 -10.50
C ARG A 251 39.47 16.50 -10.37
N ASN A 252 39.87 15.38 -10.95
CA ASN A 252 41.26 14.92 -10.94
C ASN A 252 42.21 15.90 -11.66
N LYS A 253 41.70 16.71 -12.59
CA LYS A 253 42.47 17.70 -13.37
C LYS A 253 42.36 19.12 -12.82
N GLN A 254 41.16 19.55 -12.42
CA GLN A 254 40.85 20.89 -11.93
C GLN A 254 39.77 20.82 -10.84
N ARG A 255 40.16 21.02 -9.59
CA ARG A 255 39.28 20.86 -8.42
C ARG A 255 38.23 21.96 -8.24
N VAL A 256 38.43 23.12 -8.85
CA VAL A 256 37.50 24.26 -8.74
C VAL A 256 36.52 24.35 -9.92
N GLN A 257 36.42 23.29 -10.73
CA GLN A 257 35.53 23.21 -11.87
C GLN A 257 34.63 21.99 -11.70
N HIS A 258 33.33 22.23 -11.55
CA HIS A 258 32.35 21.16 -11.36
C HIS A 258 31.39 21.11 -12.56
N PRO A 259 31.49 20.10 -13.44
CA PRO A 259 30.59 20.00 -14.57
C PRO A 259 29.14 19.81 -14.10
N ASN A 260 28.19 20.10 -14.97
CA ASN A 260 26.77 20.02 -14.66
C ASN A 260 26.01 19.21 -15.73
N PHE A 261 24.97 18.48 -15.29
CA PHE A 261 24.19 17.57 -16.13
C PHE A 261 22.70 17.78 -15.91
N GLU A 262 22.04 18.22 -16.96
CA GLU A 262 20.61 18.49 -16.95
C GLU A 262 19.94 17.71 -18.07
N TYR A 263 18.72 17.27 -17.85
CA TYR A 263 17.92 16.66 -18.89
C TYR A 263 16.49 17.16 -18.79
N PHE A 264 15.90 17.36 -19.95
CA PHE A 264 14.68 18.12 -20.12
C PHE A 264 13.63 17.23 -20.79
N ASN A 265 12.37 17.49 -20.45
CA ASN A 265 11.19 16.89 -21.07
C ASN A 265 11.32 15.37 -21.28
N GLN A 266 11.52 14.61 -20.21
CA GLN A 266 11.53 13.13 -20.19
C GLN A 266 12.69 12.48 -20.95
N PHE A 267 13.76 13.22 -21.28
CA PHE A 267 14.96 12.61 -21.83
C PHE A 267 15.51 11.56 -20.86
N ASN A 268 15.71 10.33 -21.32
CA ASN A 268 16.18 9.24 -20.48
C ASN A 268 17.73 9.25 -20.41
N PRO A 269 18.35 9.63 -19.27
CA PRO A 269 19.80 9.70 -19.15
C PRO A 269 20.49 8.32 -19.10
N HIS A 270 19.72 7.24 -19.01
CA HIS A 270 20.18 5.85 -19.10
C HIS A 270 20.26 5.34 -20.54
N THR A 271 20.03 6.20 -21.54
CA THR A 271 20.33 5.85 -22.94
C THR A 271 21.84 5.86 -23.17
N LEU A 272 22.32 4.86 -23.92
CA LEU A 272 23.68 4.77 -24.41
C LEU A 272 23.97 6.00 -25.28
N PHE A 273 25.04 6.69 -24.95
CA PHE A 273 25.51 7.92 -25.58
C PHE A 273 25.42 7.81 -27.10
N LEU A 274 24.64 8.71 -27.71
CA LEU A 274 24.36 8.84 -29.15
C LEU A 274 23.60 7.70 -29.87
N THR A 275 23.26 6.59 -29.21
CA THR A 275 22.72 5.40 -29.93
C THR A 275 21.21 5.20 -29.76
N ASN A 276 20.59 5.97 -28.87
CA ASN A 276 19.17 5.87 -28.45
C ASN A 276 18.82 4.50 -27.84
N THR A 277 19.83 3.68 -27.53
CA THR A 277 19.66 2.36 -26.92
C THR A 277 19.60 2.52 -25.42
N ILE A 278 18.49 2.17 -24.78
CA ILE A 278 18.36 2.23 -23.32
C ILE A 278 19.28 1.17 -22.68
N SER A 279 19.96 1.55 -21.60
CA SER A 279 20.88 0.70 -20.85
C SER A 279 20.87 1.12 -19.38
N ASP A 280 20.33 0.32 -18.48
CA ASP A 280 20.25 0.67 -17.05
C ASP A 280 21.56 0.40 -16.27
N ARG A 281 22.71 0.71 -16.89
CA ARG A 281 24.07 0.44 -16.36
C ARG A 281 24.49 1.32 -15.18
N ILE A 282 23.62 2.16 -14.62
CA ILE A 282 24.05 3.08 -13.56
C ILE A 282 24.00 2.39 -12.22
N ARG A 283 25.11 1.72 -11.91
CA ARG A 283 25.37 1.15 -10.60
C ARG A 283 26.51 1.86 -9.88
N THR A 284 27.03 2.91 -10.49
CA THR A 284 28.28 3.53 -10.08
C THR A 284 28.10 4.91 -9.46
N PHE A 285 29.00 5.22 -8.54
CA PHE A 285 29.05 6.47 -7.80
C PHE A 285 30.51 6.83 -7.55
N PRO A 286 30.84 8.11 -7.34
CA PRO A 286 32.22 8.49 -7.11
C PRO A 286 32.74 7.98 -5.77
N ILE A 287 34.02 7.61 -5.76
CA ILE A 287 34.81 7.35 -4.56
C ILE A 287 35.94 8.37 -4.51
N TYR A 288 36.08 9.09 -3.41
CA TYR A 288 37.09 10.15 -3.25
C TYR A 288 37.68 10.16 -1.85
N TYR A 289 38.85 10.76 -1.69
CA TYR A 289 39.50 10.89 -0.41
C TYR A 289 39.23 12.27 0.20
N ASN A 290 38.47 12.32 1.28
CA ASN A 290 38.25 13.53 2.04
C ASN A 290 39.52 13.83 2.86
N LYS A 291 40.25 14.87 2.47
CA LYS A 291 41.53 15.26 3.10
C LYS A 291 41.37 15.77 4.54
N ALA A 292 40.26 16.45 4.83
CA ALA A 292 39.99 17.01 6.16
C ALA A 292 39.70 15.90 7.17
N ALA A 293 38.84 14.94 6.80
CA ALA A 293 38.49 13.78 7.61
C ALA A 293 39.56 12.67 7.57
N LYS A 294 40.48 12.71 6.60
CA LYS A 294 41.49 11.66 6.31
C LYS A 294 40.86 10.29 6.06
N GLN A 295 39.77 10.27 5.29
CA GLN A 295 38.96 9.08 5.05
C GLN A 295 38.49 9.00 3.59
N TRP A 296 38.31 7.78 3.09
CA TRP A 296 37.66 7.56 1.80
C TRP A 296 36.15 7.68 1.95
N LYS A 297 35.53 8.39 1.01
CA LYS A 297 34.10 8.64 0.92
C LYS A 297 33.53 8.09 -0.38
N ALA A 298 32.34 7.55 -0.31
CA ALA A 298 31.49 7.16 -1.43
C ALA A 298 30.42 8.24 -1.58
N GLY A 299 30.24 8.80 -2.77
CA GLY A 299 29.10 9.69 -3.09
C GLY A 299 27.78 8.93 -3.22
N LYS A 300 27.53 8.00 -2.29
CA LYS A 300 26.30 7.23 -2.11
C LYS A 300 26.08 7.10 -0.61
N GLY A 301 24.87 7.43 -0.14
CA GLY A 301 24.53 7.57 1.27
C GLY A 301 23.15 6.99 1.60
N ALA A 302 22.62 7.28 2.79
CA ALA A 302 21.34 6.76 3.28
C ALA A 302 20.17 7.14 2.36
N LEU A 303 20.15 8.39 1.88
CA LEU A 303 19.13 8.88 0.97
C LEU A 303 19.23 8.21 -0.42
N HIS A 304 20.39 7.63 -0.76
CA HIS A 304 20.64 6.86 -1.98
C HIS A 304 20.30 5.35 -1.84
N GLY A 305 19.60 4.96 -0.76
CA GLY A 305 19.15 3.59 -0.55
C GLY A 305 20.13 2.70 0.21
N LEU A 306 21.15 3.28 0.85
CA LEU A 306 22.05 2.53 1.73
C LEU A 306 21.46 2.41 3.15
N PRO A 307 21.52 1.22 3.78
CA PRO A 307 21.03 1.04 5.14
C PRO A 307 21.97 1.69 6.15
N ILE A 308 21.46 2.58 7.02
CA ILE A 308 22.26 3.25 8.08
C ILE A 308 22.81 2.25 9.10
N GLU A 309 22.14 1.11 9.26
CA GLU A 309 22.55 -0.02 10.09
C GLU A 309 23.24 -1.09 9.24
N ASN A 310 24.16 -1.85 9.83
CA ASN A 310 24.89 -2.94 9.16
C ASN A 310 25.65 -2.50 7.89
N ALA A 311 26.18 -1.26 7.89
CA ALA A 311 26.94 -0.69 6.79
C ALA A 311 28.11 -1.58 6.31
N ASP A 312 28.73 -2.32 7.23
CA ASP A 312 29.86 -3.22 6.97
C ASP A 312 29.50 -4.48 6.16
N THR A 313 28.21 -4.75 5.97
CA THR A 313 27.71 -5.80 5.07
C THR A 313 27.66 -5.35 3.61
N ILE A 314 27.76 -4.05 3.35
CA ILE A 314 27.68 -3.47 2.02
C ILE A 314 29.07 -3.52 1.38
N LYS A 315 29.18 -4.24 0.26
CA LYS A 315 30.45 -4.41 -0.46
C LYS A 315 30.50 -3.51 -1.69
N ILE A 316 31.62 -2.80 -1.81
CA ILE A 316 31.89 -1.87 -2.91
C ILE A 316 33.13 -2.34 -3.67
N TRP A 317 33.00 -2.52 -4.98
CA TRP A 317 34.14 -2.62 -5.90
C TRP A 317 34.55 -1.23 -6.37
N ILE A 318 35.86 -1.00 -6.45
CA ILE A 318 36.45 0.28 -6.82
C ILE A 318 37.24 0.12 -8.12
N PHE A 319 37.01 1.02 -9.08
CA PHE A 319 37.61 1.01 -10.41
C PHE A 319 38.22 2.36 -10.76
N GLY A 320 39.12 2.39 -11.75
CA GLY A 320 39.69 3.63 -12.25
C GLY A 320 38.63 4.54 -12.92
N ALA A 321 38.84 5.85 -12.88
CA ALA A 321 37.92 6.86 -13.41
C ALA A 321 37.50 6.65 -14.88
N SER A 322 38.36 6.01 -15.68
CA SER A 322 38.10 5.73 -17.09
C SER A 322 37.73 4.28 -17.39
N GLU A 323 37.63 3.40 -16.39
CA GLU A 323 37.28 1.99 -16.59
C GLU A 323 35.80 1.86 -16.95
N THR A 324 35.49 1.04 -17.97
CA THR A 324 34.11 0.80 -18.43
C THR A 324 33.67 -0.65 -18.30
N ASN A 325 34.60 -1.60 -18.15
CA ASN A 325 34.28 -2.99 -17.87
C ASN A 325 34.31 -3.25 -16.35
N LEU A 326 33.14 -3.13 -15.71
CA LEU A 326 32.96 -3.24 -14.27
C LEU A 326 32.81 -4.70 -13.78
N GLU A 327 33.67 -5.58 -14.25
CA GLU A 327 33.74 -6.98 -13.83
C GLU A 327 34.71 -7.17 -12.66
N ALA A 328 34.52 -8.25 -11.90
CA ALA A 328 35.37 -8.59 -10.75
C ALA A 328 36.87 -8.64 -11.08
N SER A 329 37.21 -9.04 -12.31
CA SER A 329 38.58 -9.13 -12.84
C SER A 329 39.27 -7.79 -13.04
N ASN A 330 38.52 -6.70 -13.24
CA ASN A 330 39.07 -5.37 -13.53
C ASN A 330 38.99 -4.42 -12.32
N LYS A 331 38.51 -4.89 -11.16
CA LYS A 331 38.44 -4.06 -9.96
C LYS A 331 39.86 -3.72 -9.48
N MET A 332 40.07 -2.46 -9.12
CA MET A 332 41.33 -1.99 -8.52
C MET A 332 41.40 -2.30 -7.02
N ALA A 333 40.25 -2.25 -6.34
CA ALA A 333 40.14 -2.53 -4.93
C ALA A 333 38.72 -2.99 -4.56
N GLU A 334 38.59 -3.61 -3.40
CA GLU A 334 37.32 -3.87 -2.72
C GLU A 334 37.31 -3.17 -1.35
N ALA A 335 36.14 -2.69 -0.95
CA ALA A 335 35.92 -2.03 0.33
C ALA A 335 34.54 -2.38 0.89
N VAL A 336 34.34 -2.09 2.17
CA VAL A 336 33.02 -2.09 2.81
C VAL A 336 32.70 -0.72 3.36
N LEU A 337 31.42 -0.43 3.59
CA LEU A 337 30.99 0.83 4.19
C LEU A 337 31.10 0.79 5.72
N ASP A 338 31.20 1.97 6.33
CA ASP A 338 31.31 2.14 7.78
C ASP A 338 30.22 3.05 8.35
N ASP A 339 30.38 4.36 8.17
CA ASP A 339 29.37 5.34 8.55
C ASP A 339 28.64 5.83 7.31
N ILE A 340 27.32 5.91 7.37
CA ILE A 340 26.47 6.26 6.23
C ILE A 340 25.73 7.55 6.59
N GLU A 341 26.10 8.61 5.90
CA GLU A 341 25.52 9.94 5.97
C GLU A 341 24.38 10.07 4.93
N PRO A 342 23.61 11.16 4.92
CA PRO A 342 22.54 11.37 3.92
C PRO A 342 22.96 11.10 2.48
N GLU A 343 24.02 11.76 2.04
CA GLU A 343 24.44 11.82 0.64
C GLU A 343 25.67 10.97 0.36
N GLU A 344 26.52 10.74 1.38
CA GLU A 344 27.76 9.99 1.27
C GLU A 344 27.88 8.87 2.32
N ALA A 345 28.89 8.01 2.14
CA ALA A 345 29.25 6.99 3.11
C ALA A 345 30.77 6.87 3.23
N THR A 346 31.25 6.57 4.43
CA THR A 346 32.67 6.34 4.70
C THR A 346 33.05 4.91 4.33
N LEU A 347 34.18 4.72 3.65
CA LEU A 347 34.73 3.40 3.31
C LEU A 347 35.75 2.96 4.36
N LYS A 348 35.74 1.66 4.68
CA LYS A 348 36.76 0.99 5.49
C LYS A 348 37.21 -0.32 4.83
N ARG A 349 38.29 -0.90 5.36
CA ARG A 349 38.86 -2.19 4.92
C ARG A 349 39.09 -2.24 3.41
N ILE A 350 39.64 -1.16 2.86
CA ILE A 350 40.06 -1.11 1.46
C ILE A 350 41.25 -2.06 1.30
N ASP A 351 41.12 -3.06 0.44
CA ASP A 351 42.12 -4.12 0.28
C ASP A 351 43.40 -3.70 -0.48
N SER A 352 43.43 -2.48 -1.02
CA SER A 352 44.51 -1.96 -1.85
C SER A 352 44.80 -0.48 -1.57
N ASN A 353 46.04 -0.04 -1.81
CA ASN A 353 46.45 1.36 -1.64
C ASN A 353 46.01 2.22 -2.82
N LEU A 354 44.98 3.04 -2.61
CA LEU A 354 44.50 4.03 -3.59
C LEU A 354 45.24 5.36 -3.43
N ASN A 355 45.53 6.04 -4.55
CA ASN A 355 46.12 7.38 -4.54
C ASN A 355 45.08 8.40 -4.06
N THR A 356 45.35 9.07 -2.93
CA THR A 356 44.48 10.04 -2.24
C THR A 356 44.27 11.36 -2.98
N GLU A 357 45.04 11.62 -4.03
CA GLU A 357 44.86 12.80 -4.91
C GLU A 357 43.90 12.53 -6.07
N LYS A 358 43.48 11.27 -6.24
CA LYS A 358 42.58 10.83 -7.31
C LYS A 358 41.22 10.38 -6.76
N SER A 359 40.20 10.54 -7.58
CA SER A 359 38.87 9.97 -7.41
C SER A 359 38.68 8.76 -8.33
N TYR A 360 37.80 7.85 -7.93
CA TYR A 360 37.57 6.52 -8.50
C TYR A 360 36.07 6.27 -8.67
N ILE A 361 35.74 5.16 -9.32
CA ILE A 361 34.36 4.70 -9.52
C ILE A 361 34.07 3.59 -8.52
N GLY A 362 33.02 3.74 -7.72
CA GLY A 362 32.50 2.73 -6.81
C GLY A 362 31.32 2.00 -7.44
N LEU A 363 31.21 0.70 -7.20
CA LEU A 363 30.10 -0.16 -7.62
C LEU A 363 29.63 -0.97 -6.40
N GLN A 364 28.36 -0.83 -6.03
CA GLN A 364 27.76 -1.67 -5.00
C GLN A 364 27.44 -3.05 -5.57
N VAL A 365 28.01 -4.09 -4.97
CA VAL A 365 27.87 -5.49 -5.44
C VAL A 365 27.16 -6.39 -4.44
N ALA A 366 27.01 -5.95 -3.19
CA ALA A 366 26.25 -6.65 -2.15
C ALA A 366 25.81 -5.70 -1.05
N GLY A 367 24.81 -6.12 -0.27
CA GLY A 367 24.16 -5.30 0.76
C GLY A 367 23.21 -4.28 0.14
N GLY A 368 22.18 -3.84 0.86
CA GLY A 368 21.16 -2.90 0.38
C GLY A 368 19.95 -2.88 1.31
N LEU A 369 19.16 -1.80 1.29
CA LEU A 369 17.90 -1.74 2.03
C LEU A 369 16.86 -2.64 1.34
N LYS A 370 16.39 -3.65 2.07
CA LYS A 370 15.34 -4.57 1.64
C LYS A 370 14.04 -4.23 2.35
N ASN A 371 13.41 -3.16 1.93
CA ASN A 371 12.14 -2.72 2.52
C ASN A 371 10.92 -3.25 1.78
N ALA A 372 11.12 -4.00 0.70
CA ALA A 372 10.06 -4.64 -0.05
C ALA A 372 10.46 -6.06 -0.42
N SER A 373 9.45 -6.91 -0.57
CA SER A 373 9.59 -8.30 -0.93
C SER A 373 9.02 -8.56 -2.34
N VAL A 374 9.71 -9.43 -3.09
CA VAL A 374 9.29 -9.84 -4.43
C VAL A 374 9.18 -11.36 -4.46
N TYR A 375 8.08 -11.85 -5.03
CA TYR A 375 7.98 -13.24 -5.47
C TYR A 375 8.03 -13.29 -7.00
N SER A 376 8.94 -14.09 -7.53
CA SER A 376 9.09 -14.26 -8.98
C SER A 376 8.51 -15.58 -9.44
N PHE A 377 7.52 -15.53 -10.33
CA PHE A 377 7.01 -16.71 -11.05
C PHE A 377 7.88 -17.08 -12.27
N ALA A 378 8.95 -16.34 -12.49
CA ALA A 378 9.84 -16.47 -13.64
C ALA A 378 11.32 -16.63 -13.21
N PRO A 379 12.18 -17.23 -14.04
CA PRO A 379 13.63 -17.20 -13.82
C PRO A 379 14.15 -15.76 -13.77
N VAL A 380 15.03 -15.48 -12.79
CA VAL A 380 15.57 -14.15 -12.45
C VAL A 380 16.73 -13.72 -13.39
N GLU A 381 16.99 -14.45 -14.46
CA GLU A 381 18.14 -14.17 -15.33
C GLU A 381 18.07 -12.76 -15.94
N GLY A 382 19.10 -11.97 -15.69
CA GLY A 382 19.20 -10.58 -16.15
C GLY A 382 18.51 -9.54 -15.26
N LEU A 383 17.81 -9.94 -14.18
CA LEU A 383 17.10 -9.02 -13.29
C LEU A 383 17.92 -8.62 -12.06
N THR A 384 18.89 -7.75 -12.28
CA THR A 384 19.85 -7.36 -11.25
C THR A 384 19.29 -6.46 -10.16
N ALA A 385 18.11 -5.86 -10.32
CA ALA A 385 17.49 -5.05 -9.26
C ALA A 385 17.07 -5.89 -8.04
N LEU A 386 16.90 -7.21 -8.20
CA LEU A 386 16.33 -8.07 -7.16
C LEU A 386 17.20 -8.22 -5.91
N PHE A 387 18.49 -7.84 -5.91
CA PHE A 387 19.28 -7.83 -4.67
C PHE A 387 18.80 -6.76 -3.66
N GLU A 388 18.05 -5.75 -4.12
CA GLU A 388 17.44 -4.71 -3.27
C GLU A 388 16.12 -5.17 -2.62
N TYR A 389 15.68 -6.40 -2.92
CA TYR A 389 14.44 -6.97 -2.42
C TYR A 389 14.71 -8.20 -1.55
N ASP A 390 13.78 -8.46 -0.64
CA ASP A 390 13.68 -9.77 -0.03
C ASP A 390 12.99 -10.73 -0.99
N ALA A 391 13.66 -11.83 -1.31
CA ALA A 391 13.08 -12.90 -2.11
C ALA A 391 12.10 -13.66 -1.24
N SER A 392 10.82 -13.64 -1.59
CA SER A 392 9.80 -14.42 -0.90
C SER A 392 9.76 -15.85 -1.45
N GLU A 393 9.62 -16.84 -0.56
CA GLU A 393 9.41 -18.24 -0.94
C GLU A 393 7.94 -18.55 -1.28
N HIS A 394 7.01 -17.69 -0.87
CA HIS A 394 5.58 -17.85 -1.11
C HIS A 394 4.95 -16.58 -1.70
N PRO A 395 4.05 -16.71 -2.70
CA PRO A 395 3.49 -15.57 -3.40
C PRO A 395 2.58 -14.70 -2.53
N ASP A 396 1.90 -15.28 -1.55
CA ASP A 396 1.02 -14.59 -0.60
C ASP A 396 1.78 -13.70 0.40
N GLN A 397 3.09 -13.92 0.57
CA GLN A 397 3.95 -13.17 1.48
C GLN A 397 4.70 -12.01 0.81
N ALA A 398 4.70 -11.91 -0.53
CA ALA A 398 5.42 -10.86 -1.24
C ALA A 398 4.61 -9.56 -1.40
N ASP A 399 5.27 -8.41 -1.40
CA ASP A 399 4.65 -7.11 -1.72
C ASP A 399 4.37 -7.00 -3.23
N TYR A 400 5.30 -7.53 -4.04
CA TYR A 400 5.25 -7.46 -5.49
C TYR A 400 5.38 -8.84 -6.13
N TRP A 401 4.63 -9.06 -7.21
CA TRP A 401 4.76 -10.22 -8.06
C TRP A 401 5.44 -9.86 -9.36
N LEU A 402 6.41 -10.69 -9.74
CA LEU A 402 7.02 -10.66 -11.06
C LEU A 402 6.52 -11.85 -11.86
N LEU A 403 5.73 -11.55 -12.90
CA LEU A 403 5.09 -12.53 -13.77
C LEU A 403 5.79 -12.54 -15.13
N LYS A 404 5.82 -13.70 -15.80
CA LYS A 404 6.28 -13.84 -17.18
C LYS A 404 5.28 -14.62 -18.01
N GLU A 405 4.77 -13.97 -19.06
CA GLU A 405 3.84 -14.55 -20.03
C GLU A 405 4.52 -14.55 -21.41
N GLY A 406 5.10 -15.68 -21.80
CA GLY A 406 5.93 -15.75 -23.01
C GLY A 406 7.19 -14.89 -22.90
N ALA A 407 7.32 -13.88 -23.78
CA ALA A 407 8.42 -12.92 -23.74
C ALA A 407 8.13 -11.69 -22.86
N LEU A 408 6.88 -11.51 -22.41
CA LEU A 408 6.44 -10.33 -21.66
C LEU A 408 6.62 -10.55 -20.16
N TYR A 409 7.29 -9.61 -19.50
CA TYR A 409 7.41 -9.49 -18.06
C TYR A 409 6.40 -8.49 -17.52
N LYS A 410 5.86 -8.74 -16.32
CA LYS A 410 4.92 -7.84 -15.62
C LYS A 410 5.28 -7.70 -14.15
N ILE A 411 5.23 -6.49 -13.62
CA ILE A 411 5.30 -6.20 -12.18
C ILE A 411 3.90 -5.86 -11.69
N VAL A 412 3.39 -6.62 -10.74
CA VAL A 412 2.07 -6.43 -10.14
C VAL A 412 2.23 -6.18 -8.64
N HIS A 413 1.61 -5.14 -8.11
CA HIS A 413 1.50 -4.99 -6.67
C HIS A 413 0.49 -6.01 -6.13
N ARG A 414 0.90 -6.89 -5.22
CA ARG A 414 0.07 -8.03 -4.80
C ARG A 414 -1.26 -7.58 -4.20
N LEU A 415 -1.22 -6.67 -3.23
CA LEU A 415 -2.40 -6.35 -2.43
C LEU A 415 -3.48 -5.63 -3.22
N SER A 416 -3.08 -4.74 -4.15
CA SER A 416 -4.01 -3.99 -4.99
C SER A 416 -4.30 -4.66 -6.33
N ILE A 417 -3.55 -5.70 -6.69
CA ILE A 417 -3.57 -6.38 -8.00
C ILE A 417 -3.33 -5.41 -9.17
N LYS A 418 -2.86 -4.17 -8.89
CA LYS A 418 -2.58 -3.18 -9.92
C LYS A 418 -1.30 -3.58 -10.68
N LEU A 419 -1.40 -3.64 -12.01
CA LEU A 419 -0.24 -3.75 -12.87
C LEU A 419 0.53 -2.43 -12.81
N ILE A 420 1.78 -2.50 -12.39
CA ILE A 420 2.65 -1.31 -12.27
C ILE A 420 3.34 -1.06 -13.61
N ALA A 421 3.96 -2.10 -14.16
CA ALA A 421 4.79 -2.03 -15.36
C ALA A 421 4.77 -3.35 -16.12
N GLN A 422 4.86 -3.29 -17.45
CA GLN A 422 5.11 -4.46 -18.29
C GLN A 422 6.08 -4.14 -19.44
N SER A 423 6.90 -5.10 -19.83
CA SER A 423 7.81 -5.00 -20.98
C SER A 423 8.25 -6.37 -21.47
N ILE A 424 8.57 -6.49 -22.76
CA ILE A 424 9.26 -7.65 -23.32
C ILE A 424 10.77 -7.63 -23.06
N HIS A 425 11.29 -6.50 -22.58
CA HIS A 425 12.70 -6.30 -22.27
C HIS A 425 12.91 -6.34 -20.75
N SER A 426 13.80 -7.22 -20.29
CA SER A 426 14.10 -7.37 -18.86
C SER A 426 14.79 -6.14 -18.26
N GLN A 427 15.40 -5.27 -19.08
CA GLN A 427 16.00 -4.01 -18.65
C GLN A 427 14.93 -3.03 -18.12
N ASP A 428 13.85 -2.80 -18.85
CA ASP A 428 12.77 -1.89 -18.43
C ASP A 428 12.17 -2.31 -17.09
N ILE A 429 12.05 -3.62 -16.88
CA ILE A 429 11.58 -4.21 -15.62
C ILE A 429 12.57 -3.98 -14.49
N ASN A 430 13.89 -4.11 -14.73
CA ASN A 430 14.89 -3.74 -13.73
C ASN A 430 14.79 -2.27 -13.34
N SER A 431 14.65 -1.38 -14.32
CA SER A 431 14.51 0.06 -14.08
C SER A 431 13.28 0.36 -13.21
N ALA A 432 12.14 -0.26 -13.54
CA ALA A 432 10.92 -0.14 -12.76
C ALA A 432 11.11 -0.69 -11.33
N LEU A 433 11.74 -1.85 -11.16
CA LEU A 433 12.06 -2.42 -9.85
C LEU A 433 13.00 -1.50 -9.05
N GLN A 434 14.09 -0.97 -9.62
CA GLN A 434 14.98 -0.04 -8.90
C GLN A 434 14.24 1.20 -8.41
N LYS A 435 13.40 1.78 -9.25
CA LYS A 435 12.55 2.94 -8.91
C LYS A 435 11.53 2.59 -7.81
N ILE A 436 10.93 1.40 -7.83
CA ILE A 436 10.03 0.90 -6.76
C ILE A 436 10.81 0.68 -5.47
N ALA A 437 11.97 0.02 -5.50
CA ALA A 437 12.82 -0.20 -4.34
C ALA A 437 13.24 1.12 -3.70
N ARG A 438 13.63 2.11 -4.51
CA ARG A 438 13.93 3.46 -4.05
C ARG A 438 12.73 4.11 -3.36
N TRP A 439 11.56 4.01 -3.96
CA TRP A 439 10.31 4.54 -3.40
C TRP A 439 9.95 3.88 -2.06
N GLU A 440 10.05 2.55 -1.98
CA GLU A 440 9.85 1.77 -0.75
C GLU A 440 10.84 2.13 0.35
N ASN A 441 12.11 2.26 -0.02
CA ASN A 441 13.18 2.67 0.87
C ASN A 441 12.96 4.08 1.42
N LEU A 442 12.53 5.02 0.57
CA LEU A 442 12.26 6.38 0.99
C LEU A 442 11.08 6.46 1.96
N LYS A 443 9.99 5.70 1.75
CA LYS A 443 8.87 5.65 2.73
C LYS A 443 9.37 5.29 4.13
N LYS A 444 10.26 4.30 4.21
CA LYS A 444 10.81 3.77 5.47
C LYS A 444 12.06 4.51 5.95
N LEU A 445 12.55 5.51 5.22
CA LEU A 445 13.71 6.30 5.59
C LEU A 445 13.53 6.92 6.99
N ARG A 446 14.48 6.65 7.88
CA ARG A 446 14.61 7.22 9.22
C ARG A 446 16.10 7.40 9.52
N ASN A 447 16.44 8.34 10.40
CA ASN A 447 17.78 8.44 10.98
C ASN A 447 17.72 8.22 12.50
N PRO A 448 17.88 6.98 13.00
CA PRO A 448 17.85 6.72 14.43
C PRO A 448 19.07 7.29 15.17
N LYS A 449 20.15 7.67 14.46
CA LYS A 449 21.38 8.23 15.04
C LYS A 449 21.34 9.76 15.21
N SER A 450 20.25 10.41 14.78
CA SER A 450 20.12 11.86 14.84
C SER A 450 20.17 12.39 16.27
N LYS A 451 20.84 13.53 16.47
CA LYS A 451 20.81 14.29 17.73
C LYS A 451 19.82 15.46 17.67
N ILE A 452 19.19 15.72 16.51
CA ILE A 452 18.08 16.68 16.39
C ILE A 452 16.82 16.06 17.03
N PRO A 453 16.24 16.68 18.07
CA PRO A 453 15.03 16.18 18.72
C PRO A 453 13.79 16.49 17.87
N ALA A 454 13.33 15.50 17.08
CA ALA A 454 12.24 15.66 16.12
C ALA A 454 10.91 16.13 16.74
N ASP A 455 10.65 15.76 17.99
CA ASP A 455 9.47 16.13 18.78
C ASP A 455 9.38 17.63 19.10
N THR A 456 10.50 18.35 19.04
CA THR A 456 10.53 19.81 19.19
C THR A 456 10.20 20.57 17.90
N ILE A 457 10.14 19.88 16.77
CA ILE A 457 9.78 20.47 15.47
C ILE A 457 8.28 20.27 15.27
N GLU A 458 7.52 21.36 15.28
CA GLU A 458 6.07 21.29 15.05
C GLU A 458 5.79 21.50 13.56
N VAL A 459 5.07 20.57 12.94
CA VAL A 459 4.66 20.65 11.54
C VAL A 459 3.14 20.70 11.44
N ILE A 460 2.63 21.73 10.76
CA ILE A 460 1.21 22.02 10.58
C ILE A 460 0.89 21.89 9.08
N PHE A 461 0.01 20.95 8.74
CA PHE A 461 -0.52 20.78 7.39
C PHE A 461 -1.84 21.51 7.30
N LYS A 462 -2.03 22.41 6.32
CA LYS A 462 -3.26 23.18 6.16
C LYS A 462 -3.95 22.81 4.87
N VAL A 463 -5.24 22.53 4.90
CA VAL A 463 -6.05 22.32 3.68
C VAL A 463 -7.29 23.17 3.77
N ALA A 464 -7.53 24.03 2.79
CA ALA A 464 -8.68 24.94 2.75
C ALA A 464 -8.94 25.63 4.11
N TYR A 465 -7.88 26.22 4.68
CA TYR A 465 -7.88 26.93 5.98
C TYR A 465 -8.02 26.06 7.25
N GLN A 466 -8.20 24.75 7.15
CA GLN A 466 -8.21 23.83 8.29
C GLN A 466 -6.80 23.34 8.62
N GLU A 467 -6.41 23.35 9.90
CA GLU A 467 -5.10 22.91 10.37
C GLU A 467 -5.11 21.46 10.87
N PHE A 468 -4.10 20.69 10.45
CA PHE A 468 -3.89 19.31 10.84
C PHE A 468 -2.48 19.13 11.42
N LYS A 469 -2.40 18.60 12.65
CA LYS A 469 -1.14 18.31 13.35
C LYS A 469 -0.87 16.81 13.48
N GLU A 470 -1.75 15.96 12.98
CA GLU A 470 -1.60 14.50 13.02
C GLU A 470 -0.70 13.98 11.88
N ASN A 471 -0.33 12.70 11.94
CA ASN A 471 0.50 12.04 10.92
C ASN A 471 -0.32 11.34 9.83
N LYS A 472 -1.62 11.11 10.07
CA LYS A 472 -2.55 10.54 9.10
C LYS A 472 -3.65 11.56 8.87
N ILE A 473 -3.88 11.95 7.62
CA ILE A 473 -4.84 12.98 7.24
C ILE A 473 -5.70 12.44 6.11
N GLU A 474 -7.02 12.51 6.27
CA GLU A 474 -7.98 12.14 5.24
C GLU A 474 -8.65 13.41 4.69
N ILE A 475 -8.62 13.58 3.36
CA ILE A 475 -9.20 14.75 2.69
C ILE A 475 -10.25 14.29 1.67
N PRO A 476 -11.54 14.53 1.91
CA PRO A 476 -12.57 14.33 0.90
C PRO A 476 -12.46 15.42 -0.18
N LEU A 477 -12.50 14.98 -1.44
CA LEU A 477 -12.50 15.87 -2.60
C LEU A 477 -13.87 15.74 -3.29
N GLY A 478 -14.56 16.86 -3.42
CA GLY A 478 -15.84 16.93 -4.14
C GLY A 478 -15.64 16.82 -5.65
N THR A 479 -16.74 16.79 -6.39
CA THR A 479 -16.73 16.90 -7.85
C THR A 479 -17.34 18.22 -8.29
N ASP A 480 -16.75 18.84 -9.29
CA ASP A 480 -17.31 20.01 -9.95
C ASP A 480 -18.56 19.64 -10.77
N SER A 481 -19.21 20.66 -11.37
CA SER A 481 -20.39 20.49 -12.22
C SER A 481 -20.18 19.61 -13.46
N GLU A 482 -18.93 19.35 -13.84
CA GLU A 482 -18.55 18.50 -14.97
C GLU A 482 -18.15 17.07 -14.53
N GLY A 483 -18.20 16.78 -13.22
CA GLY A 483 -17.84 15.47 -12.65
C GLY A 483 -16.33 15.27 -12.44
N ASN A 484 -15.52 16.31 -12.59
CA ASN A 484 -14.09 16.26 -12.28
C ASN A 484 -13.86 16.50 -10.78
N THR A 485 -12.84 15.88 -10.20
CA THR A 485 -12.51 16.08 -8.79
C THR A 485 -11.99 17.51 -8.55
N GLU A 486 -12.59 18.24 -7.62
CA GLU A 486 -12.14 19.57 -7.22
C GLU A 486 -10.76 19.51 -6.54
N PHE A 487 -9.89 20.46 -6.86
CA PHE A 487 -8.63 20.64 -6.16
C PHE A 487 -8.84 21.43 -4.86
N ARG A 488 -8.09 21.10 -3.81
CA ARG A 488 -8.04 21.87 -2.57
C ARG A 488 -6.68 22.55 -2.43
N GLU A 489 -6.67 23.81 -2.01
CA GLU A 489 -5.42 24.49 -1.69
C GLU A 489 -4.86 23.96 -0.35
N TYR A 490 -3.55 23.77 -0.30
CA TYR A 490 -2.85 23.33 0.89
C TYR A 490 -1.50 24.03 1.09
N ASP A 491 -1.14 24.16 2.38
CA ASP A 491 0.13 24.69 2.86
C ASP A 491 0.79 23.70 3.83
N ILE A 492 2.12 23.78 3.92
CA ILE A 492 2.89 23.07 4.95
C ILE A 492 3.73 24.10 5.69
N GLU A 493 3.41 24.28 6.97
CA GLU A 493 4.10 25.17 7.88
C GLU A 493 4.93 24.38 8.90
N VAL A 494 6.05 24.95 9.32
CA VAL A 494 6.91 24.38 10.36
C VAL A 494 7.29 25.44 11.38
N ILE A 495 7.31 25.06 12.65
CA ILE A 495 7.84 25.83 13.78
C ILE A 495 9.06 25.09 14.33
N ASN A 496 10.21 25.75 14.32
CA ASN A 496 11.46 25.16 14.78
C ASN A 496 11.70 25.52 16.26
N ASN A 497 11.25 24.69 17.21
CA ASN A 497 11.52 24.92 18.64
C ASN A 497 12.84 24.31 19.12
N THR A 498 13.73 23.92 18.20
CA THR A 498 15.10 23.50 18.57
C THR A 498 15.95 24.71 18.95
N THR A 499 17.13 24.47 19.53
CA THR A 499 18.08 25.54 19.89
C THR A 499 18.94 26.04 18.73
N LYS A 500 18.75 25.55 17.50
CA LYS A 500 19.58 25.89 16.33
C LYS A 500 18.69 26.21 15.12
N SER A 501 19.18 27.04 14.22
CA SER A 501 18.58 27.18 12.89
C SER A 501 18.74 25.87 12.13
N LEU A 502 17.69 25.44 11.43
CA LEU A 502 17.67 24.19 10.67
C LEU A 502 17.25 24.44 9.22
N TYR A 503 17.76 23.60 8.33
CA TYR A 503 17.41 23.51 6.92
C TYR A 503 16.31 22.47 6.78
N PHE A 504 15.21 22.85 6.13
CA PHE A 504 14.04 22.02 5.91
C PHE A 504 13.85 21.71 4.44
N ASN A 505 13.54 20.44 4.18
CA ASN A 505 13.15 19.93 2.88
C ASN A 505 11.87 19.12 2.96
N THR A 506 11.05 19.21 1.92
CA THR A 506 9.77 18.50 1.83
C THR A 506 9.75 17.63 0.60
N VAL A 507 9.65 16.31 0.82
CA VAL A 507 9.56 15.33 -0.26
C VAL A 507 8.17 14.71 -0.26
N PHE A 508 7.48 14.78 -1.39
CA PHE A 508 6.23 14.06 -1.63
C PHE A 508 6.52 12.72 -2.30
N VAL A 509 6.30 11.65 -1.54
CA VAL A 509 6.35 10.26 -1.96
C VAL A 509 4.97 9.89 -2.51
N SER A 510 4.87 9.90 -3.83
CA SER A 510 3.62 9.82 -4.58
C SER A 510 3.07 8.39 -4.65
N PRO A 511 1.74 8.18 -4.72
CA PRO A 511 1.11 6.88 -4.97
C PRO A 511 1.54 6.25 -6.30
N LEU A 512 2.01 7.08 -7.22
CA LEU A 512 2.48 6.70 -8.54
C LEU A 512 3.98 6.41 -8.54
N TYR A 513 4.53 5.94 -7.43
CA TYR A 513 5.96 5.65 -7.26
C TYR A 513 6.89 6.83 -7.59
N GLY A 514 6.42 8.08 -7.51
CA GLY A 514 7.25 9.27 -7.68
C GLY A 514 7.85 9.75 -6.35
N ILE A 515 8.96 10.48 -6.45
CA ILE A 515 9.65 11.16 -5.34
C ILE A 515 9.83 12.62 -5.77
N ILE A 516 8.99 13.51 -5.26
CA ILE A 516 8.86 14.88 -5.76
C ILE A 516 9.32 15.85 -4.67
N SER A 517 10.28 16.73 -4.97
CA SER A 517 10.61 17.84 -4.07
C SER A 517 9.53 18.89 -4.16
N MET A 518 8.98 19.29 -3.01
CA MET A 518 7.94 20.30 -2.95
C MET A 518 8.52 21.72 -2.82
N ASN A 519 9.73 21.83 -2.27
CA ASN A 519 10.49 23.07 -2.20
C ASN A 519 11.54 23.14 -3.32
N LYS A 520 11.70 24.32 -3.95
CA LYS A 520 12.70 24.56 -5.01
C LYS A 520 14.15 24.58 -4.48
N ALA A 521 14.32 24.91 -3.20
CA ALA A 521 15.55 24.91 -2.44
C ALA A 521 15.22 24.70 -0.95
N SER A 522 16.19 24.29 -0.14
CA SER A 522 16.02 24.12 1.30
C SER A 522 15.57 25.43 1.96
N THR A 523 14.56 25.33 2.83
CA THR A 523 14.07 26.48 3.60
C THR A 523 14.79 26.52 4.95
N VAL A 524 15.49 27.62 5.25
CA VAL A 524 16.13 27.80 6.57
C VAL A 524 15.13 28.44 7.52
N ILE A 525 14.87 27.79 8.66
CA ILE A 525 14.01 28.32 9.72
C ILE A 525 14.85 28.51 10.99
N PRO A 526 15.00 29.75 11.50
CA PRO A 526 15.72 30.01 12.75
C PRO A 526 15.10 29.34 13.98
N SER A 527 15.89 29.23 15.04
CA SER A 527 15.45 28.73 16.34
C SER A 527 14.33 29.61 16.92
N GLY A 528 13.22 29.00 17.33
CA GLY A 528 12.03 29.67 17.85
C GLY A 528 11.14 30.33 16.79
N GLU A 529 11.47 30.22 15.50
CA GLU A 529 10.72 30.84 14.41
C GLU A 529 9.82 29.86 13.66
N LYS A 530 8.88 30.43 12.90
CA LYS A 530 7.92 29.74 12.04
C LYS A 530 8.21 30.06 10.57
N GLY A 531 8.10 29.07 9.69
CA GLY A 531 8.26 29.23 8.24
C GLY A 531 7.31 28.35 7.42
N TYR A 532 7.13 28.70 6.15
CA TYR A 532 6.39 27.90 5.17
C TYR A 532 7.36 27.05 4.35
N LEU A 533 7.08 25.75 4.25
CA LEU A 533 7.80 24.84 3.35
C LEU A 533 7.10 24.70 2.00
N VAL A 534 5.76 24.74 2.02
CA VAL A 534 4.90 24.70 0.84
C VAL A 534 3.79 25.73 1.06
N LYS A 535 3.46 26.50 0.02
CA LYS A 535 2.44 27.54 0.08
C LYS A 535 1.60 27.56 -1.20
N GLU A 536 0.29 27.75 -1.05
CA GLU A 536 -0.70 27.94 -2.12
C GLU A 536 -0.64 26.82 -3.18
N SER A 537 -0.37 25.59 -2.73
CA SER A 537 -0.26 24.42 -3.62
C SER A 537 -1.60 23.72 -3.77
N LYS A 538 -1.81 23.03 -4.89
CA LYS A 538 -3.06 22.32 -5.19
C LYS A 538 -2.95 20.83 -4.89
N LEU A 539 -3.91 20.34 -4.11
CA LEU A 539 -4.10 18.94 -3.73
C LEU A 539 -5.22 18.34 -4.55
N GLY A 540 -4.97 17.18 -5.17
CA GLY A 540 -5.97 16.49 -5.99
C GLY A 540 -5.46 15.17 -6.56
N PHE A 541 -6.32 14.49 -7.32
CA PHE A 541 -5.95 13.26 -8.03
C PHE A 541 -5.06 13.57 -9.23
N PHE A 542 -4.08 12.72 -9.47
CA PHE A 542 -3.32 12.75 -10.72
C PHE A 542 -4.21 12.34 -11.90
N GLU A 543 -3.90 12.77 -13.11
CA GLU A 543 -4.67 12.44 -14.33
C GLU A 543 -4.83 10.92 -14.51
N SER A 544 -3.75 10.15 -14.28
CA SER A 544 -3.78 8.68 -14.35
C SER A 544 -4.62 8.01 -13.25
N GLN A 545 -5.08 8.79 -12.27
CA GLN A 545 -5.93 8.36 -11.17
C GLN A 545 -7.33 8.99 -11.24
N LYS A 546 -7.71 9.64 -12.35
CA LYS A 546 -9.02 10.32 -12.46
C LYS A 546 -10.23 9.41 -12.21
N ASN A 547 -10.05 8.12 -12.49
CA ASN A 547 -11.03 7.06 -12.25
C ASN A 547 -10.80 6.28 -10.94
N ASP A 548 -9.73 6.56 -10.20
CA ASP A 548 -9.54 5.99 -8.86
C ASP A 548 -10.52 6.68 -7.89
N THR A 549 -11.09 5.92 -6.96
CA THR A 549 -11.96 6.44 -5.88
C THR A 549 -11.17 6.97 -4.69
N GLU A 550 -9.92 6.54 -4.54
CA GLU A 550 -9.00 6.98 -3.50
C GLU A 550 -7.55 7.10 -4.01
N SER A 551 -6.76 7.95 -3.37
CA SER A 551 -5.34 8.11 -3.68
C SER A 551 -4.54 8.45 -2.41
N ASN A 552 -3.43 7.74 -2.21
CA ASN A 552 -2.62 7.83 -0.98
C ASN A 552 -1.24 8.42 -1.27
N GLY A 553 -0.87 9.51 -0.61
CA GLY A 553 0.46 10.12 -0.72
C GLY A 553 1.13 10.25 0.64
N LEU A 554 2.44 10.43 0.64
CA LEU A 554 3.22 10.67 1.86
C LEU A 554 4.08 11.91 1.68
N PHE A 555 3.90 12.93 2.52
CA PHE A 555 4.90 13.99 2.65
C PHE A 555 5.89 13.62 3.76
N LYS A 556 7.18 13.67 3.44
CA LYS A 556 8.28 13.46 4.38
C LYS A 556 9.01 14.78 4.57
N ILE A 557 8.99 15.28 5.81
CA ILE A 557 9.65 16.53 6.20
C ILE A 557 10.99 16.19 6.80
N ILE A 558 12.06 16.61 6.14
CA ILE A 558 13.45 16.35 6.53
C ILE A 558 14.03 17.65 7.08
N ALA A 559 14.54 17.60 8.30
CA ALA A 559 15.24 18.70 8.95
C ALA A 559 16.72 18.36 9.09
N SER A 560 17.60 19.34 8.89
CA SER A 560 19.05 19.11 8.86
C SER A 560 19.84 20.33 9.34
N THR A 561 21.04 20.11 9.86
CA THR A 561 21.92 21.19 10.36
C THR A 561 22.66 21.93 9.25
N GLN A 562 22.71 21.36 8.05
CA GLN A 562 23.26 22.00 6.85
C GLN A 562 22.31 21.72 5.67
N ASP A 563 22.52 22.44 4.57
CA ASP A 563 21.77 22.21 3.33
C ASP A 563 22.04 20.80 2.78
N ILE A 564 21.00 20.14 2.26
CA ILE A 564 21.05 18.81 1.65
C ILE A 564 20.51 18.95 0.22
N ASP A 565 21.28 18.54 -0.78
CA ASP A 565 20.87 18.52 -2.17
C ASP A 565 19.97 17.31 -2.43
N LEU A 566 18.67 17.60 -2.61
CA LEU A 566 17.71 16.55 -2.89
C LEU A 566 17.63 16.11 -4.37
N SER A 567 18.38 16.73 -5.27
CA SER A 567 18.26 16.50 -6.72
C SER A 567 18.51 15.05 -7.12
N ALA A 568 19.43 14.36 -6.42
CA ALA A 568 19.68 12.96 -6.63
C ALA A 568 18.44 12.08 -6.33
N PHE A 569 17.54 12.51 -5.44
CA PHE A 569 16.32 11.79 -4.99
C PHE A 569 15.14 11.88 -5.92
N ILE A 570 15.12 12.89 -6.80
CA ILE A 570 13.91 13.21 -7.54
C ILE A 570 13.64 12.16 -8.59
N GLN A 571 12.44 11.58 -8.48
CA GLN A 571 11.93 10.56 -9.36
C GLN A 571 10.54 10.99 -9.81
N SER A 572 10.32 10.99 -11.12
CA SER A 572 9.01 11.27 -11.68
C SER A 572 7.99 10.21 -11.27
N ASN A 573 6.72 10.60 -11.25
CA ASN A 573 5.63 9.64 -11.19
C ASN A 573 5.67 8.68 -12.37
N PHE A 574 5.31 7.44 -12.11
CA PHE A 574 4.95 6.45 -13.10
C PHE A 574 3.51 6.65 -13.55
N SER A 575 3.21 6.32 -14.80
CA SER A 575 1.84 5.97 -15.16
C SER A 575 1.62 4.51 -14.78
N LEU A 576 0.54 4.20 -14.06
CA LEU A 576 0.19 2.81 -13.74
C LEU A 576 -0.25 2.09 -15.01
N ASN A 577 -0.04 0.77 -15.09
CA ASN A 577 -0.34 -0.07 -16.25
C ASN A 577 0.43 0.31 -17.54
N VAL A 578 1.61 0.91 -17.43
CA VAL A 578 2.40 1.30 -18.61
C VAL A 578 3.00 0.07 -19.30
N ASP A 579 2.78 0.02 -20.61
CA ASP A 579 3.53 -0.83 -21.51
C ASP A 579 4.77 -0.08 -22.02
N PHE A 580 5.93 -0.43 -21.48
CA PHE A 580 7.21 0.15 -21.90
C PHE A 580 7.59 -0.21 -23.35
N SER A 581 6.89 -1.17 -23.97
CA SER A 581 7.13 -1.56 -25.36
C SER A 581 6.43 -0.66 -26.40
N GLN A 582 5.47 0.20 -26.00
CA GLN A 582 4.55 0.84 -26.95
C GLN A 582 4.61 2.38 -27.07
N ASN A 583 5.05 3.21 -26.11
CA ASN A 583 5.34 4.64 -26.35
C ASN A 583 5.81 5.43 -25.12
N GLY A 584 6.67 6.42 -25.37
CA GLY A 584 7.20 7.38 -24.38
C GLY A 584 6.33 8.62 -24.17
N LYS A 585 5.42 8.55 -23.20
CA LYS A 585 4.74 9.73 -22.62
C LYS A 585 4.53 9.55 -21.11
N GLY A 586 5.20 10.38 -20.32
CA GLY A 586 4.80 10.70 -18.94
C GLY A 586 5.89 10.55 -17.88
N GLU A 587 6.98 11.33 -17.94
CA GLU A 587 7.88 11.55 -16.78
C GLU A 587 8.32 13.02 -16.70
N PRO A 588 7.84 13.83 -15.73
CA PRO A 588 8.37 15.17 -15.53
C PRO A 588 9.65 15.17 -14.67
N ARG A 589 10.65 15.88 -15.20
CA ARG A 589 11.79 16.56 -14.56
C ARG A 589 12.52 15.81 -13.43
N SER A 590 13.70 15.32 -13.78
CA SER A 590 14.80 15.22 -12.84
C SER A 590 16.01 15.93 -13.46
N SER A 591 16.76 16.66 -12.65
CA SER A 591 18.08 17.19 -12.98
C SER A 591 19.02 16.53 -12.00
N PHE A 592 20.13 15.99 -12.50
CA PHE A 592 21.14 15.40 -11.64
C PHE A 592 22.24 16.43 -11.47
N ARG A 593 22.29 17.15 -10.34
CA ARG A 593 23.39 18.08 -10.07
C ARG A 593 24.65 17.31 -9.64
N GLY A 594 25.27 16.60 -10.57
CA GLY A 594 26.53 15.87 -10.31
C GLY A 594 27.73 16.79 -10.49
N GLY A 595 27.99 17.68 -9.55
CA GLY A 595 29.09 18.63 -9.66
C GLY A 595 29.95 18.76 -8.41
N LYS A 596 29.36 19.10 -7.27
CA LYS A 596 30.12 19.37 -6.05
C LYS A 596 30.28 18.11 -5.23
N PHE A 597 31.51 17.75 -4.94
CA PHE A 597 31.78 16.75 -3.92
C PHE A 597 31.63 17.42 -2.55
N ILE A 598 31.09 16.70 -1.56
CA ILE A 598 30.68 17.30 -0.28
C ILE A 598 31.88 17.91 0.47
N ASP A 599 33.09 17.43 0.21
CA ASP A 599 34.34 17.97 0.78
C ASP A 599 34.77 19.32 0.18
N GLU A 600 34.08 19.83 -0.84
CA GLU A 600 34.30 21.15 -1.46
C GLU A 600 33.26 22.20 -1.00
N ALA A 601 32.27 21.80 -0.18
CA ALA A 601 31.45 22.74 0.58
C ALA A 601 32.25 23.33 1.75
N ASN A 602 32.07 24.63 2.01
CA ASN A 602 32.86 25.47 2.93
C ASN A 602 33.49 24.73 4.14
N PRO A 603 34.83 24.56 4.19
CA PRO A 603 35.53 23.78 5.24
C PRO A 603 35.41 24.38 6.65
N ASN A 604 34.89 25.60 6.78
CA ASN A 604 34.57 26.20 8.08
C ASN A 604 33.33 25.57 8.76
N ASN A 605 32.61 24.68 8.07
CA ASN A 605 31.47 23.95 8.63
C ASN A 605 31.85 22.50 8.99
N SER A 606 32.93 22.33 9.77
CA SER A 606 33.40 21.03 10.30
C SER A 606 32.47 20.35 11.33
N ASN A 607 31.23 20.83 11.47
CA ASN A 607 30.22 20.13 12.26
C ASN A 607 29.66 18.97 11.43
N SER A 608 29.70 17.75 11.95
CA SER A 608 29.04 16.59 11.36
C SER A 608 27.61 16.94 10.96
N LEU A 609 27.26 16.73 9.68
CA LEU A 609 25.89 16.89 9.18
C LEU A 609 24.96 15.99 10.00
N ASP A 610 24.04 16.60 10.75
CA ASP A 610 22.99 15.88 11.45
C ASP A 610 21.65 16.16 10.77
N TRP A 611 20.77 15.16 10.73
CA TRP A 611 19.50 15.24 10.03
C TRP A 611 18.47 14.29 10.64
N VAL A 612 17.20 14.67 10.58
CA VAL A 612 16.10 13.85 11.07
C VAL A 612 14.90 13.95 10.13
N VAL A 613 14.13 12.86 10.04
CA VAL A 613 12.76 12.96 9.54
C VAL A 613 11.92 13.57 10.65
N ALA A 614 11.63 14.86 10.54
CA ALA A 614 10.85 15.59 11.52
C ALA A 614 9.39 15.09 11.57
N LYS A 615 8.80 14.80 10.41
CA LYS A 615 7.44 14.26 10.33
C LYS A 615 7.16 13.51 9.03
N ASP A 616 6.32 12.48 9.15
CA ASP A 616 5.66 11.81 8.03
C ASP A 616 4.17 12.17 8.05
N ILE A 617 3.68 12.80 6.99
CA ILE A 617 2.26 13.13 6.79
C ILE A 617 1.71 12.18 5.72
N ASN A 618 0.99 11.15 6.16
CA ASN A 618 0.28 10.22 5.31
C ASN A 618 -1.07 10.83 4.94
N LEU A 619 -1.25 11.13 3.67
CA LEU A 619 -2.44 11.75 3.13
C LEU A 619 -3.25 10.71 2.36
N ARG A 620 -4.53 10.56 2.71
CA ARG A 620 -5.50 9.77 1.96
C ARG A 620 -6.56 10.70 1.39
N MET A 621 -6.61 10.80 0.06
CA MET A 621 -7.61 11.57 -0.67
C MET A 621 -8.72 10.64 -1.13
N ILE A 622 -9.97 11.04 -0.93
CA ILE A 622 -11.15 10.21 -1.25
C ILE A 622 -12.08 11.03 -2.13
N LYS A 623 -12.54 10.46 -3.24
CA LYS A 623 -13.51 11.10 -4.12
C LYS A 623 -14.91 10.95 -3.51
N SER A 624 -15.51 12.06 -3.09
CA SER A 624 -16.88 12.08 -2.57
C SER A 624 -17.86 12.30 -3.72
N VAL A 625 -18.45 11.22 -4.25
CA VAL A 625 -19.28 11.28 -5.48
C VAL A 625 -20.78 11.21 -5.19
N HIS A 626 -21.21 10.74 -4.02
CA HIS A 626 -22.62 10.37 -3.78
C HIS A 626 -23.15 10.83 -2.42
N GLN A 627 -24.41 11.28 -2.38
CA GLN A 627 -25.09 11.72 -1.15
C GLN A 627 -26.51 11.15 -1.11
N ILE A 628 -26.90 10.57 0.03
CA ILE A 628 -28.28 10.16 0.32
C ILE A 628 -29.09 11.41 0.61
N LYS A 629 -30.20 11.58 -0.12
CA LYS A 629 -31.11 12.71 0.00
C LYS A 629 -32.50 12.26 0.48
N PRO A 630 -33.30 13.15 1.09
CA PRO A 630 -34.63 12.80 1.61
C PRO A 630 -35.66 12.36 0.58
N SER A 631 -35.49 12.71 -0.69
CA SER A 631 -36.52 12.57 -1.73
C SER A 631 -36.06 11.86 -3.00
N GLU A 632 -34.81 11.38 -3.05
CA GLU A 632 -34.21 10.82 -4.26
C GLU A 632 -33.47 9.52 -3.93
N THR A 633 -33.79 8.46 -4.66
CA THR A 633 -33.06 7.18 -4.59
C THR A 633 -31.69 7.34 -5.24
N LEU A 634 -30.63 7.11 -4.46
CA LEU A 634 -29.26 7.18 -4.92
C LEU A 634 -28.87 5.83 -5.55
N THR A 635 -28.71 5.79 -6.88
CA THR A 635 -28.27 4.59 -7.60
C THR A 635 -26.80 4.71 -7.98
N ILE A 636 -26.00 3.72 -7.60
CA ILE A 636 -24.56 3.67 -7.82
C ILE A 636 -24.27 2.45 -8.68
N ALA A 637 -24.35 2.67 -10.00
CA ALA A 637 -24.29 1.60 -11.00
C ALA A 637 -22.97 0.81 -10.97
N GLU A 638 -21.84 1.46 -10.67
CA GLU A 638 -20.51 0.84 -10.57
C GLU A 638 -20.43 -0.23 -9.45
N ASN A 639 -21.27 -0.11 -8.42
CA ASN A 639 -21.29 -0.99 -7.25
C ASN A 639 -22.58 -1.83 -7.16
N ASN A 640 -23.40 -1.88 -8.22
CA ASN A 640 -24.68 -2.59 -8.28
C ASN A 640 -25.57 -2.35 -7.04
N ILE A 641 -25.52 -1.13 -6.50
CA ILE A 641 -26.15 -0.72 -5.24
C ILE A 641 -27.11 0.43 -5.51
N SER A 642 -28.24 0.43 -4.81
CA SER A 642 -29.14 1.57 -4.74
C SER A 642 -29.58 1.83 -3.30
N PHE A 643 -29.40 3.05 -2.81
CA PHE A 643 -29.93 3.51 -1.52
C PHE A 643 -31.28 4.18 -1.76
N GLN A 644 -32.34 3.67 -1.14
CA GLN A 644 -33.65 4.32 -1.20
C GLN A 644 -33.62 5.66 -0.46
N ALA A 645 -34.43 6.61 -0.93
CA ALA A 645 -34.58 7.90 -0.27
C ALA A 645 -35.04 7.72 1.19
N HIS A 646 -34.41 8.44 2.13
CA HIS A 646 -34.74 8.34 3.55
C HIS A 646 -35.12 9.71 4.13
N LYS A 647 -36.36 9.84 4.63
CA LYS A 647 -36.96 11.13 5.03
C LYS A 647 -36.18 11.87 6.13
N ASN A 648 -35.55 11.12 7.04
CA ASN A 648 -34.90 11.64 8.24
C ASN A 648 -33.38 11.41 8.26
N LEU A 649 -32.76 11.06 7.12
CA LEU A 649 -31.33 10.78 7.06
C LEU A 649 -30.72 11.45 5.83
N LYS A 650 -29.63 12.19 6.05
CA LYS A 650 -28.75 12.69 5.00
C LYS A 650 -27.33 12.26 5.33
N ALA A 651 -26.63 11.69 4.37
CA ALA A 651 -25.25 11.24 4.55
C ALA A 651 -24.53 11.20 3.20
N ASP A 652 -23.24 11.52 3.21
CA ASP A 652 -22.36 11.29 2.07
C ASP A 652 -21.96 9.81 2.06
N VAL A 653 -22.05 9.18 0.90
CA VAL A 653 -21.73 7.75 0.70
C VAL A 653 -20.42 7.66 -0.04
N THR A 654 -19.46 6.96 0.56
CA THR A 654 -18.21 6.59 -0.09
C THR A 654 -17.96 5.10 0.06
N PHE A 655 -17.13 4.56 -0.83
CA PHE A 655 -16.72 3.16 -0.78
C PHE A 655 -15.22 3.08 -0.61
N SER A 656 -14.76 2.21 0.28
CA SER A 656 -13.35 2.01 0.55
C SER A 656 -12.96 0.54 0.55
N GLN A 657 -11.65 0.30 0.48
CA GLN A 657 -11.05 -1.01 0.63
C GLN A 657 -10.63 -1.24 2.08
N PHE A 658 -10.48 -2.51 2.46
CA PHE A 658 -9.76 -2.91 3.67
C PHE A 658 -8.26 -2.64 3.50
N PHE A 659 -7.80 -1.39 3.48
CA PHE A 659 -6.36 -1.10 3.55
C PHE A 659 -6.03 0.09 4.44
N ASP A 660 -5.29 -0.22 5.50
CA ASP A 660 -4.43 0.70 6.24
C ASP A 660 -3.05 0.02 6.27
N ALA A 661 -2.14 0.42 5.37
CA ALA A 661 -0.78 -0.11 5.27
C ALA A 661 0.17 0.44 6.37
N GLY A 662 -0.40 0.82 7.52
CA GLY A 662 0.33 1.10 8.75
C GLY A 662 0.13 -0.06 9.72
N ARG A 663 1.10 -0.31 10.60
CA ARG A 663 1.03 -1.30 11.68
C ARG A 663 -0.03 -1.01 12.76
N SER A 664 -1.15 -0.36 12.41
CA SER A 664 -2.40 -0.25 13.17
C SER A 664 -3.50 -1.15 12.62
N ALA A 665 -3.12 -2.19 11.87
CA ALA A 665 -4.00 -3.23 11.36
C ALA A 665 -4.45 -4.17 12.49
N GLN A 666 -5.38 -3.73 13.33
CA GLN A 666 -6.10 -4.63 14.25
C GLN A 666 -7.57 -4.82 13.85
N SER A 667 -8.25 -3.80 13.31
CA SER A 667 -9.69 -3.89 12.99
C SER A 667 -9.98 -4.40 11.56
N SER A 668 -9.20 -3.98 10.56
CA SER A 668 -9.36 -4.41 9.15
C SER A 668 -8.84 -5.83 8.90
N THR A 669 -7.75 -6.20 9.58
CA THR A 669 -7.24 -7.58 9.68
C THR A 669 -8.23 -8.49 10.39
N PHE A 670 -9.01 -8.00 11.36
CA PHE A 670 -9.99 -8.84 12.04
C PHE A 670 -11.11 -9.33 11.11
N ILE A 671 -11.73 -8.46 10.30
CA ILE A 671 -12.75 -8.90 9.33
C ILE A 671 -12.13 -9.82 8.27
N ALA A 672 -10.96 -9.48 7.74
CA ALA A 672 -10.28 -10.28 6.73
C ALA A 672 -9.84 -11.65 7.28
N GLU A 673 -9.30 -11.71 8.50
CA GLU A 673 -8.92 -12.95 9.17
C GLU A 673 -10.14 -13.78 9.59
N SER A 674 -11.20 -13.16 10.11
CA SER A 674 -12.44 -13.85 10.49
C SER A 674 -13.17 -14.40 9.27
N ALA A 675 -13.19 -13.68 8.15
CA ALA A 675 -13.71 -14.17 6.87
C ALA A 675 -12.84 -15.28 6.26
N ALA A 676 -11.51 -15.19 6.38
CA ALA A 676 -10.58 -16.19 5.84
C ALA A 676 -10.50 -17.48 6.68
N LYS A 677 -10.69 -17.40 8.01
CA LYS A 677 -10.60 -18.54 8.92
C LYS A 677 -11.91 -19.34 9.03
N ASN A 678 -13.08 -18.74 8.76
CA ASN A 678 -14.38 -19.37 9.00
C ASN A 678 -15.02 -19.96 7.73
N HIS A 679 -15.24 -21.28 7.68
CA HIS A 679 -15.77 -22.04 6.53
C HIS A 679 -17.29 -21.84 6.25
N GLY A 680 -17.79 -20.60 6.29
CA GLY A 680 -19.22 -20.29 6.08
C GLY A 680 -19.58 -18.81 5.94
N PHE A 681 -18.59 -17.91 5.89
CA PHE A 681 -18.79 -16.46 5.76
C PHE A 681 -17.91 -15.91 4.65
N ALA A 682 -18.42 -14.95 3.90
CA ALA A 682 -17.60 -14.19 2.96
C ALA A 682 -18.11 -12.76 2.86
N LEU A 683 -17.28 -11.84 2.42
CA LEU A 683 -17.74 -10.49 2.10
C LEU A 683 -18.50 -10.50 0.77
N VAL A 684 -19.57 -9.73 0.69
CA VAL A 684 -20.27 -9.50 -0.58
C VAL A 684 -19.38 -8.61 -1.44
N ASP A 685 -19.05 -9.10 -2.64
CA ASP A 685 -18.38 -8.30 -3.66
C ASP A 685 -19.39 -7.36 -4.33
N LEU A 686 -19.20 -6.06 -4.20
CA LEU A 686 -20.14 -5.06 -4.70
C LEU A 686 -19.87 -4.67 -6.16
N VAL A 687 -18.70 -4.98 -6.74
CA VAL A 687 -18.30 -4.46 -8.07
C VAL A 687 -18.56 -5.48 -9.19
N GLY A 688 -18.93 -6.72 -8.87
CA GLY A 688 -19.64 -7.66 -9.76
C GLY A 688 -18.94 -8.10 -11.07
N ASN A 689 -17.75 -7.59 -11.41
CA ASN A 689 -17.15 -7.88 -12.72
C ASN A 689 -15.62 -7.79 -12.83
N THR A 690 -14.87 -7.88 -11.72
CA THR A 690 -13.41 -8.01 -11.81
C THR A 690 -12.91 -9.04 -10.80
N ARG A 691 -11.83 -9.77 -11.11
CA ARG A 691 -11.08 -10.59 -10.13
C ARG A 691 -10.37 -9.71 -9.07
N SER A 692 -10.88 -8.51 -8.81
CA SER A 692 -10.33 -7.44 -7.97
C SER A 692 -11.32 -7.17 -6.83
N LEU A 693 -10.86 -7.28 -5.58
CA LEU A 693 -11.62 -7.00 -4.36
C LEU A 693 -11.74 -5.49 -4.09
N SER A 694 -12.07 -4.70 -5.11
CA SER A 694 -12.24 -3.25 -4.98
C SER A 694 -13.62 -2.94 -4.40
N SER A 695 -13.67 -2.19 -3.29
CA SER A 695 -14.88 -1.59 -2.68
C SER A 695 -15.80 -2.54 -1.90
N GLN A 696 -15.34 -3.02 -0.73
CA GLN A 696 -16.12 -3.89 0.16
C GLN A 696 -16.70 -3.18 1.40
N ILE A 697 -16.20 -1.97 1.70
CA ILE A 697 -16.65 -1.17 2.84
C ILE A 697 -17.48 -0.01 2.32
N ILE A 698 -18.65 0.18 2.93
CA ILE A 698 -19.53 1.33 2.76
C ILE A 698 -19.26 2.29 3.91
N GLU A 699 -18.89 3.52 3.60
CA GLU A 699 -18.71 4.58 4.60
C GLU A 699 -19.79 5.65 4.42
N LEU A 700 -20.55 5.89 5.48
CA LEU A 700 -21.45 7.02 5.60
C LEU A 700 -20.73 8.13 6.36
N GLN A 701 -20.62 9.31 5.77
CA GLN A 701 -19.97 10.48 6.36
C GLN A 701 -20.95 11.67 6.42
N ASN A 702 -20.65 12.66 7.26
CA ASN A 702 -21.51 13.84 7.47
C ASN A 702 -22.98 13.46 7.74
N ILE A 703 -23.19 12.46 8.59
CA ILE A 703 -24.51 11.90 8.87
C ILE A 703 -25.33 12.92 9.67
N GLU A 704 -26.46 13.34 9.11
CA GLU A 704 -27.50 14.13 9.76
C GLU A 704 -28.77 13.27 9.93
N GLY A 705 -29.29 13.18 11.16
CA GLY A 705 -30.45 12.35 11.49
C GLY A 705 -30.10 10.88 11.78
N ASP A 706 -31.11 10.01 11.89
CA ASP A 706 -30.93 8.61 12.31
C ASP A 706 -31.89 7.62 11.63
N VAL A 707 -31.66 6.32 11.84
CA VAL A 707 -32.51 5.22 11.36
C VAL A 707 -33.10 4.44 12.54
N SER A 708 -34.20 3.73 12.31
CA SER A 708 -34.79 2.81 13.29
C SER A 708 -35.38 1.56 12.61
N PRO A 709 -35.75 0.50 13.34
CA PRO A 709 -36.45 -0.65 12.76
C PRO A 709 -37.76 -0.27 12.04
N GLU A 710 -38.45 0.78 12.50
CA GLU A 710 -39.68 1.30 11.90
C GLU A 710 -39.42 2.23 10.70
N SER A 711 -38.20 2.77 10.58
CA SER A 711 -37.73 3.63 9.48
C SER A 711 -36.28 3.28 9.11
N PRO A 712 -36.04 2.12 8.46
CA PRO A 712 -34.68 1.69 8.13
C PRO A 712 -34.15 2.39 6.87
N LEU A 713 -32.83 2.52 6.77
CA LEU A 713 -32.17 2.84 5.50
C LEU A 713 -32.13 1.58 4.64
N ILE A 714 -32.80 1.63 3.48
CA ILE A 714 -32.95 0.47 2.59
C ILE A 714 -31.92 0.53 1.46
N LEU A 715 -31.17 -0.55 1.33
CA LEU A 715 -30.13 -0.76 0.33
C LEU A 715 -30.52 -1.92 -0.59
N THR A 716 -30.73 -1.68 -1.88
CA THR A 716 -30.95 -2.74 -2.87
C THR A 716 -29.63 -3.13 -3.52
N ILE A 717 -29.33 -4.43 -3.53
CA ILE A 717 -28.15 -5.03 -4.15
C ILE A 717 -28.60 -5.91 -5.32
N THR A 718 -28.08 -5.65 -6.51
CA THR A 718 -28.32 -6.46 -7.71
C THR A 718 -27.06 -7.26 -8.03
N ASN A 719 -26.77 -8.27 -7.21
CA ASN A 719 -25.54 -9.07 -7.34
C ASN A 719 -25.84 -10.55 -7.66
N LYS A 720 -25.34 -11.01 -8.82
CA LYS A 720 -25.52 -12.38 -9.32
C LYS A 720 -24.64 -13.44 -8.64
N THR A 721 -23.68 -13.05 -7.79
CA THR A 721 -22.77 -13.99 -7.11
C THR A 721 -23.28 -14.48 -5.76
N ILE A 722 -24.45 -14.01 -5.32
CA ILE A 722 -25.06 -14.43 -4.05
C ILE A 722 -26.11 -15.50 -4.37
N ALA A 723 -25.86 -16.74 -3.94
CA ALA A 723 -26.79 -17.86 -4.19
C ALA A 723 -28.12 -17.65 -3.44
N GLU A 724 -29.23 -18.25 -3.88
CA GLU A 724 -30.56 -18.03 -3.25
C GLU A 724 -30.58 -18.39 -1.76
N GLU A 725 -29.82 -19.43 -1.40
CA GLU A 725 -29.65 -19.96 -0.06
C GLU A 725 -28.68 -19.17 0.83
N GLU A 726 -27.89 -18.25 0.29
CA GLU A 726 -26.99 -17.40 1.07
C GLU A 726 -27.77 -16.25 1.72
N LEU A 727 -27.38 -15.79 2.90
CA LEU A 727 -27.95 -14.60 3.55
C LEU A 727 -26.97 -13.45 3.52
N VAL A 728 -27.45 -12.20 3.39
CA VAL A 728 -26.62 -10.99 3.52
C VAL A 728 -26.93 -10.25 4.82
N VAL A 729 -25.92 -9.79 5.54
CA VAL A 729 -26.09 -9.03 6.79
C VAL A 729 -25.17 -7.80 6.77
N PRO A 730 -25.68 -6.59 7.09
CA PRO A 730 -24.84 -5.40 7.25
C PRO A 730 -24.16 -5.40 8.63
N VAL A 731 -22.83 -5.23 8.63
CA VAL A 731 -21.99 -5.35 9.83
C VAL A 731 -21.01 -4.17 9.92
N ALA A 732 -21.02 -3.45 11.04
CA ALA A 732 -20.04 -2.41 11.40
C ALA A 732 -19.02 -2.93 12.43
N ILE A 733 -17.90 -2.22 12.59
CA ILE A 733 -16.99 -2.41 13.71
C ILE A 733 -17.19 -1.27 14.72
N VAL A 734 -17.42 -1.62 15.98
CA VAL A 734 -17.56 -0.68 17.10
C VAL A 734 -16.63 -1.18 18.21
N ASP A 735 -15.65 -0.37 18.62
CA ASP A 735 -14.69 -0.72 19.69
C ASP A 735 -13.95 -2.08 19.50
N SER A 736 -13.62 -2.43 18.24
CA SER A 736 -13.03 -3.71 17.82
C SER A 736 -13.98 -4.92 17.87
N GLU A 737 -15.28 -4.68 18.02
CA GLU A 737 -16.33 -5.70 17.99
C GLU A 737 -17.20 -5.55 16.74
N LEU A 738 -17.68 -6.67 16.19
CA LEU A 738 -18.52 -6.68 15.00
C LEU A 738 -19.98 -6.53 15.37
N VAL A 739 -20.60 -5.41 15.03
CA VAL A 739 -22.00 -5.09 15.35
C VAL A 739 -22.87 -5.26 14.12
N VAL A 740 -23.91 -6.10 14.25
CA VAL A 740 -24.93 -6.29 13.22
C VAL A 740 -25.88 -5.08 13.19
N MET A 741 -26.01 -4.44 12.03
CA MET A 741 -26.76 -3.19 11.89
C MET A 741 -28.19 -3.37 11.37
N GLY A 742 -28.56 -4.59 10.98
CA GLY A 742 -29.86 -4.84 10.36
C GLY A 742 -29.95 -6.19 9.66
N SER A 743 -30.83 -6.28 8.67
CA SER A 743 -31.27 -7.55 8.08
C SER A 743 -31.30 -7.51 6.55
N SER A 744 -31.62 -8.63 5.89
CA SER A 744 -31.86 -8.63 4.44
C SER A 744 -33.01 -9.54 3.99
N LYS A 745 -33.56 -9.22 2.82
CA LYS A 745 -34.63 -9.95 2.14
C LYS A 745 -34.29 -10.15 0.68
N VAL A 746 -34.39 -11.40 0.22
CA VAL A 746 -34.42 -11.74 -1.20
C VAL A 746 -35.69 -11.17 -1.84
N ILE A 747 -35.53 -10.47 -2.96
CA ILE A 747 -36.59 -9.91 -3.81
C ILE A 747 -36.53 -10.54 -5.21
N GLU A 748 -37.47 -10.20 -6.11
CA GLU A 748 -37.57 -10.78 -7.45
C GLU A 748 -36.26 -10.68 -8.25
N ASN A 749 -36.01 -11.66 -9.13
CA ASN A 749 -34.81 -11.78 -9.98
C ASN A 749 -33.47 -11.97 -9.25
N GLY A 750 -33.49 -12.47 -8.01
CA GLY A 750 -32.27 -12.76 -7.23
C GLY A 750 -31.60 -11.52 -6.62
N SER A 751 -32.22 -10.35 -6.69
CA SER A 751 -31.75 -9.14 -5.99
C SER A 751 -32.04 -9.22 -4.48
N ARG A 752 -31.37 -8.38 -3.69
CA ARG A 752 -31.51 -8.37 -2.23
C ARG A 752 -31.76 -6.96 -1.71
N GLU A 753 -32.77 -6.79 -0.87
CA GLU A 753 -32.92 -5.60 -0.04
C GLU A 753 -32.23 -5.84 1.30
N VAL A 754 -31.32 -4.95 1.69
CA VAL A 754 -30.66 -4.91 2.98
C VAL A 754 -31.23 -3.72 3.75
N TYR A 755 -31.74 -3.97 4.94
CA TYR A 755 -32.31 -2.96 5.82
C TYR A 755 -31.29 -2.62 6.88
N ILE A 756 -30.86 -1.36 6.95
CA ILE A 756 -30.02 -0.83 8.01
C ILE A 756 -30.97 -0.19 9.02
N GLU A 757 -31.16 -0.88 10.14
CA GLU A 757 -32.21 -0.59 11.12
C GLU A 757 -31.65 0.15 12.35
N GLN A 758 -30.33 0.12 12.53
CA GLN A 758 -29.65 0.90 13.55
C GLN A 758 -28.29 1.39 13.05
N LEU A 759 -27.93 2.60 13.47
CA LEU A 759 -26.60 3.17 13.30
C LEU A 759 -25.92 3.18 14.68
N PRO A 760 -24.76 2.53 14.86
CA PRO A 760 -24.08 2.53 16.14
C PRO A 760 -23.79 3.94 16.67
N GLU A 761 -23.89 4.14 17.99
CA GLU A 761 -23.47 5.39 18.61
C GLU A 761 -21.95 5.57 18.44
N ALA A 762 -21.54 6.75 17.97
CA ALA A 762 -20.14 7.11 17.90
C ALA A 762 -19.60 7.29 19.33
N SER A 763 -18.79 6.36 19.83
CA SER A 763 -18.16 6.53 21.14
C SER A 763 -17.12 7.66 21.08
N PRO A 764 -17.07 8.59 22.08
CA PRO A 764 -16.05 9.63 22.13
C PRO A 764 -14.61 9.08 22.20
N GLN A 765 -14.46 7.81 22.58
CA GLN A 765 -13.19 7.09 22.71
C GLN A 765 -12.83 6.31 21.43
N GLN A 766 -13.69 6.31 20.39
CA GLN A 766 -13.42 5.77 19.04
C GLN A 766 -12.44 6.63 18.21
N SER A 767 -11.57 7.38 18.88
CA SER A 767 -10.41 8.06 18.31
C SER A 767 -9.20 7.11 18.12
N PHE A 768 -9.42 5.79 18.15
CA PHE A 768 -8.42 4.75 17.88
C PHE A 768 -8.77 3.93 16.64
N ALA A 769 -8.91 4.65 15.52
CA ALA A 769 -8.82 4.23 14.11
C ALA A 769 -9.29 5.41 13.22
N ILE A 770 -10.04 6.34 13.81
CA ILE A 770 -10.32 7.68 13.29
C ILE A 770 -9.45 8.65 14.09
N THR A 771 -8.18 8.83 13.70
CA THR A 771 -7.40 10.00 14.10
C THR A 771 -7.53 11.10 13.05
N THR A 772 -8.77 11.36 12.61
CA THR A 772 -9.11 12.47 11.73
C THR A 772 -10.44 13.01 12.25
N ARG A 773 -10.51 14.28 12.65
CA ARG A 773 -11.81 14.92 12.89
C ARG A 773 -12.58 14.92 11.57
N SER A 774 -13.46 13.94 11.36
CA SER A 774 -14.51 14.07 10.36
C SER A 774 -15.36 15.27 10.76
N ILE A 775 -15.75 16.06 9.77
CA ILE A 775 -16.50 17.30 9.97
C ILE A 775 -17.95 17.02 10.47
N GLY A 776 -18.34 15.73 10.59
CA GLY A 776 -19.60 15.25 11.20
C GLY A 776 -19.58 13.76 11.59
N ARG A 777 -20.73 13.22 12.06
CA ARG A 777 -20.91 11.79 12.44
C ARG A 777 -20.61 10.88 11.23
N ALA A 778 -19.82 9.81 11.43
CA ALA A 778 -19.42 8.89 10.37
C ALA A 778 -19.46 7.43 10.81
N ILE A 779 -19.87 6.52 9.92
CA ILE A 779 -20.03 5.08 10.19
C ILE A 779 -19.47 4.29 9.00
N LYS A 780 -18.68 3.25 9.29
CA LYS A 780 -18.16 2.30 8.30
C LYS A 780 -18.77 0.92 8.54
N PHE A 781 -19.27 0.29 7.49
CA PHE A 781 -19.84 -1.05 7.57
C PHE A 781 -19.60 -1.83 6.27
N CYS A 782 -19.74 -3.14 6.32
CA CYS A 782 -19.63 -4.02 5.17
C CYS A 782 -20.85 -4.94 5.08
N LEU A 783 -20.97 -5.63 3.95
CA LEU A 783 -22.01 -6.62 3.74
C LEU A 783 -21.38 -8.01 3.78
N MET A 784 -21.80 -8.81 4.74
CA MET A 784 -21.32 -10.19 4.88
C MET A 784 -22.36 -11.16 4.33
N LYS A 785 -21.94 -12.08 3.47
CA LYS A 785 -22.72 -13.25 3.09
C LYS A 785 -22.45 -14.42 4.02
N ILE A 786 -23.52 -15.13 4.37
CA ILE A 786 -23.54 -16.26 5.30
C ILE A 786 -24.06 -17.47 4.54
N VAL A 787 -23.26 -18.54 4.54
CA VAL A 787 -23.59 -19.83 3.94
C VAL A 787 -24.13 -20.75 5.05
N PHE A 788 -25.38 -21.16 4.94
CA PHE A 788 -25.92 -22.18 5.83
C PHE A 788 -25.33 -23.54 5.45
N LYS A 789 -24.57 -24.18 6.34
CA LYS A 789 -24.03 -25.53 6.11
C LYS A 789 -25.11 -26.61 6.06
N VAL A 790 -26.31 -26.34 6.59
CA VAL A 790 -27.40 -27.31 6.62
C VAL A 790 -28.38 -27.00 5.49
N ASN A 791 -28.26 -27.78 4.42
CA ASN A 791 -29.25 -27.80 3.34
C ASN A 791 -30.59 -28.28 3.95
N PRO A 792 -31.73 -27.61 3.72
CA PRO A 792 -33.03 -28.05 4.23
C PRO A 792 -33.40 -29.49 3.90
N SER A 793 -32.85 -30.03 2.80
CA SER A 793 -32.99 -31.45 2.43
C SER A 793 -32.22 -32.45 3.34
N LYS A 794 -31.45 -31.96 4.32
CA LYS A 794 -30.64 -32.75 5.26
C LYS A 794 -31.15 -32.73 6.71
N TYR A 795 -32.32 -32.14 6.98
CA TYR A 795 -32.97 -32.19 8.30
C TYR A 795 -33.55 -33.57 8.59
N PHE A 796 -33.66 -33.89 9.88
CA PHE A 796 -34.17 -35.17 10.40
C PHE A 796 -33.33 -36.37 9.98
N GLN A 797 -32.00 -36.25 10.10
CA GLN A 797 -31.08 -37.31 9.70
C GLN A 797 -30.24 -37.79 10.88
N LEU A 798 -30.23 -39.11 11.10
CA LEU A 798 -29.27 -39.75 11.99
C LEU A 798 -27.92 -39.93 11.27
N ARG A 799 -26.83 -39.65 11.99
CA ARG A 799 -25.45 -39.84 11.50
C ARG A 799 -24.64 -40.62 12.53
N ARG A 800 -23.75 -41.48 12.05
CA ARG A 800 -22.72 -42.12 12.88
C ARG A 800 -21.49 -41.22 12.94
N ILE A 801 -20.81 -41.22 14.08
CA ILE A 801 -19.47 -40.63 14.18
C ILE A 801 -18.43 -41.70 13.84
N ASP A 802 -17.61 -41.42 12.84
CA ASP A 802 -16.50 -42.25 12.39
C ASP A 802 -15.17 -41.73 12.93
N PHE A 803 -14.47 -42.56 13.71
CA PHE A 803 -13.22 -42.19 14.39
C PHE A 803 -11.96 -42.72 13.67
N ASP A 804 -12.12 -43.51 12.60
CA ASP A 804 -11.02 -44.24 11.95
C ASP A 804 -10.14 -43.37 11.02
N LYS A 805 -10.58 -42.16 10.66
CA LYS A 805 -9.90 -41.28 9.69
C LYS A 805 -8.97 -40.21 10.30
N GLY A 806 -8.54 -40.38 11.54
CA GLY A 806 -7.64 -39.44 12.23
C GLY A 806 -8.31 -38.13 12.70
N LYS A 807 -9.52 -37.82 12.22
CA LYS A 807 -10.46 -36.82 12.75
C LYS A 807 -11.85 -37.44 12.82
N ALA A 808 -12.59 -37.18 13.89
CA ALA A 808 -13.96 -37.65 14.05
C ALA A 808 -14.88 -36.97 13.03
N GLU A 809 -15.53 -37.75 12.16
CA GLU A 809 -16.39 -37.24 11.08
C GLU A 809 -17.80 -37.84 11.16
N ARG A 810 -18.83 -37.05 10.83
CA ARG A 810 -20.21 -37.55 10.73
C ARG A 810 -20.43 -38.19 9.36
N THR A 811 -20.95 -39.41 9.34
CA THR A 811 -21.34 -40.10 8.10
C THR A 811 -22.72 -40.71 8.21
N THR A 812 -23.39 -40.83 7.07
CA THR A 812 -24.66 -41.56 6.91
C THR A 812 -24.45 -43.02 6.49
N ASP A 813 -23.21 -43.40 6.22
CA ASP A 813 -22.84 -44.70 5.66
C ASP A 813 -22.81 -45.77 6.76
N ASP A 814 -23.24 -46.99 6.39
CA ASP A 814 -23.16 -48.23 7.18
C ASP A 814 -23.79 -48.16 8.58
N ILE A 815 -24.68 -47.19 8.84
CA ILE A 815 -25.29 -46.98 10.16
C ILE A 815 -26.01 -48.25 10.65
N LYS A 816 -26.81 -48.88 9.80
CA LYS A 816 -27.57 -50.09 10.17
C LYS A 816 -26.66 -51.24 10.58
N GLU A 817 -25.55 -51.41 9.89
CA GLU A 817 -24.57 -52.48 10.15
C GLU A 817 -23.88 -52.24 11.50
N LYS A 818 -23.42 -51.01 11.73
CA LYS A 818 -22.76 -50.64 13.00
C LYS A 818 -23.70 -50.65 14.20
N VAL A 819 -24.97 -50.31 14.02
CA VAL A 819 -26.00 -50.44 15.05
C VAL A 819 -26.27 -51.91 15.39
N ALA A 820 -26.24 -52.81 14.40
CA ALA A 820 -26.40 -54.23 14.66
C ALA A 820 -25.28 -54.78 15.55
N GLU A 821 -24.03 -54.31 15.36
CA GLU A 821 -22.84 -54.70 16.12
C GLU A 821 -22.76 -54.08 17.54
N ALA A 822 -23.29 -52.87 17.73
CA ALA A 822 -23.18 -52.12 18.98
C ALA A 822 -24.24 -52.53 20.01
N ASN A 823 -23.91 -52.68 21.29
CA ASN A 823 -24.92 -52.91 22.35
C ASN A 823 -25.17 -51.67 23.21
N THR A 824 -24.15 -50.83 23.34
CA THR A 824 -24.19 -49.56 24.08
C THR A 824 -23.98 -48.40 23.13
N ILE A 825 -24.96 -47.51 23.05
CA ILE A 825 -25.00 -46.41 22.08
C ILE A 825 -25.14 -45.09 22.82
N VAL A 826 -24.34 -44.09 22.45
CA VAL A 826 -24.55 -42.71 22.90
C VAL A 826 -25.13 -41.88 21.74
N LEU A 827 -26.26 -41.21 22.00
CA LEU A 827 -26.94 -40.36 21.04
C LEU A 827 -26.77 -38.88 21.45
N LEU A 828 -26.18 -38.10 20.55
CA LEU A 828 -26.03 -36.66 20.70
C LEU A 828 -27.22 -35.95 20.04
N VAL A 829 -27.89 -35.09 20.82
CA VAL A 829 -29.02 -34.28 20.35
C VAL A 829 -28.69 -32.81 20.58
N HIS A 830 -28.57 -32.05 19.49
CA HIS A 830 -28.21 -30.62 19.57
C HIS A 830 -29.36 -29.79 20.15
N GLY A 831 -29.08 -28.53 20.49
CA GLY A 831 -30.07 -27.57 20.94
C GLY A 831 -30.80 -26.86 19.80
N ILE A 832 -30.97 -25.55 19.94
CA ILE A 832 -31.60 -24.72 18.91
C ILE A 832 -30.68 -24.44 17.71
N ILE A 833 -29.40 -24.84 17.76
CA ILE A 833 -28.39 -24.55 16.73
C ILE A 833 -28.54 -25.37 15.45
N GLY A 834 -29.25 -26.50 15.48
CA GLY A 834 -29.47 -27.31 14.28
C GLY A 834 -28.32 -28.26 13.91
N ASP A 835 -27.22 -28.29 14.68
CA ASP A 835 -26.02 -29.06 14.36
C ASP A 835 -25.30 -29.61 15.61
N THR A 836 -25.01 -30.92 15.60
CA THR A 836 -24.24 -31.67 16.62
C THR A 836 -22.71 -31.64 16.47
N GLU A 837 -22.14 -31.00 15.45
CA GLU A 837 -20.69 -31.03 15.16
C GLU A 837 -19.81 -30.57 16.35
N ALA A 838 -20.25 -29.54 17.06
CA ALA A 838 -19.55 -29.00 18.23
C ALA A 838 -19.50 -30.00 19.41
N MET A 839 -20.39 -30.99 19.45
CA MET A 839 -20.46 -32.00 20.50
C MET A 839 -19.55 -33.21 20.25
N ILE A 840 -18.99 -33.34 19.03
CA ILE A 840 -18.19 -34.49 18.62
C ILE A 840 -16.86 -34.61 19.40
N PRO A 841 -16.06 -33.53 19.60
CA PRO A 841 -14.81 -33.63 20.35
C PRO A 841 -15.03 -34.15 21.77
N PHE A 842 -16.13 -33.74 22.42
CA PHE A 842 -16.51 -34.18 23.76
C PHE A 842 -16.73 -35.70 23.85
N ILE A 843 -17.39 -36.32 22.88
CA ILE A 843 -17.72 -37.74 22.93
C ILE A 843 -16.57 -38.66 22.48
N SER A 844 -15.58 -38.11 21.78
CA SER A 844 -14.43 -38.87 21.24
C SER A 844 -13.64 -39.65 22.31
N LYS A 845 -13.68 -39.21 23.59
CA LYS A 845 -12.96 -39.85 24.69
C LYS A 845 -13.67 -41.05 25.33
N VAL A 846 -14.97 -41.26 25.06
CA VAL A 846 -15.79 -42.29 25.75
C VAL A 846 -16.31 -43.40 24.81
N VAL A 847 -15.98 -43.31 23.52
CA VAL A 847 -16.36 -44.28 22.48
C VAL A 847 -15.12 -45.06 22.03
N LYS A 848 -15.27 -46.34 21.69
CA LYS A 848 -14.16 -47.20 21.24
C LYS A 848 -13.58 -46.69 19.92
N ALA A 849 -12.58 -45.81 19.98
CA ALA A 849 -11.55 -45.72 18.95
C ALA A 849 -10.58 -46.87 19.22
N ASP A 850 -10.21 -47.64 18.19
CA ASP A 850 -9.59 -48.98 18.21
C ASP A 850 -8.24 -49.15 18.98
N ARG A 851 -7.85 -48.26 19.90
CA ARG A 851 -6.60 -48.32 20.68
C ARG A 851 -6.62 -47.75 22.12
N GLN A 852 -7.78 -47.65 22.80
CA GLN A 852 -7.84 -47.18 24.20
C GLN A 852 -8.53 -48.23 25.10
N LYS A 853 -7.92 -48.55 26.25
CA LYS A 853 -8.35 -49.63 27.18
C LYS A 853 -9.63 -49.33 27.99
N GLU A 854 -10.26 -48.17 27.82
CA GLU A 854 -11.30 -47.66 28.75
C GLU A 854 -12.58 -47.11 28.07
N ALA A 855 -12.90 -47.51 26.84
CA ALA A 855 -14.11 -47.02 26.17
C ALA A 855 -15.39 -47.78 26.58
N LYS A 856 -16.40 -47.03 27.06
CA LYS A 856 -17.67 -47.55 27.61
C LYS A 856 -18.77 -47.75 26.56
N TYR A 857 -18.76 -46.97 25.47
CA TYR A 857 -19.77 -47.04 24.41
C TYR A 857 -19.21 -47.67 23.13
N ASP A 858 -20.02 -48.50 22.47
CA ASP A 858 -19.65 -49.15 21.21
C ASP A 858 -19.87 -48.25 19.99
N LEU A 859 -20.82 -47.31 20.06
CA LEU A 859 -21.21 -46.45 18.94
C LEU A 859 -21.67 -45.07 19.44
N ALA A 860 -21.31 -44.02 18.69
CA ALA A 860 -21.90 -42.69 18.84
C ALA A 860 -22.71 -42.30 17.61
N LEU A 861 -23.93 -41.84 17.87
CA LEU A 861 -24.86 -41.32 16.88
C LEU A 861 -25.13 -39.83 17.14
N THR A 862 -25.46 -39.10 16.09
CA THR A 862 -25.96 -37.73 16.18
C THR A 862 -27.29 -37.60 15.45
N PHE A 863 -28.16 -36.73 15.94
CA PHE A 863 -29.43 -36.42 15.30
C PHE A 863 -29.54 -34.93 15.02
N ASP A 864 -29.60 -34.57 13.73
CA ASP A 864 -29.70 -33.18 13.29
C ASP A 864 -31.10 -32.91 12.70
N TYR A 865 -31.77 -31.83 13.13
CA TYR A 865 -33.19 -31.55 12.85
C TYR A 865 -33.50 -30.05 12.65
N GLU A 866 -34.63 -29.74 12.01
CA GLU A 866 -35.14 -28.35 11.88
C GLU A 866 -35.66 -27.88 13.25
N CYS A 867 -35.16 -26.74 13.71
CA CYS A 867 -35.25 -26.33 15.11
C CYS A 867 -35.99 -25.00 15.35
N LEU A 868 -36.52 -24.36 14.30
CA LEU A 868 -37.22 -23.08 14.41
C LEU A 868 -38.74 -23.25 14.29
N ASN A 869 -39.22 -24.02 13.33
CA ASN A 869 -40.65 -24.06 13.00
C ASN A 869 -41.32 -25.42 13.21
N THR A 870 -40.57 -26.53 13.27
CA THR A 870 -41.14 -27.84 13.58
C THR A 870 -41.47 -27.97 15.08
N PRO A 871 -42.71 -28.29 15.48
CA PRO A 871 -43.06 -28.51 16.89
C PRO A 871 -42.19 -29.58 17.56
N ILE A 872 -41.83 -29.37 18.83
CA ILE A 872 -40.93 -30.27 19.59
C ILE A 872 -41.44 -31.72 19.61
N GLU A 873 -42.76 -31.90 19.63
CA GLU A 873 -43.44 -33.20 19.60
C GLU A 873 -43.19 -33.96 18.29
N GLU A 874 -43.21 -33.24 17.17
CA GLU A 874 -42.96 -33.78 15.84
C GLU A 874 -41.47 -34.13 15.67
N ILE A 875 -40.56 -33.30 16.20
CA ILE A 875 -39.13 -33.59 16.22
C ILE A 875 -38.86 -34.91 16.99
N ALA A 876 -39.49 -35.07 18.16
CA ALA A 876 -39.37 -36.28 18.97
C ALA A 876 -39.94 -37.52 18.26
N ALA A 877 -41.07 -37.38 17.55
CA ALA A 877 -41.66 -38.46 16.75
C ALA A 877 -40.74 -38.87 15.58
N ASN A 878 -40.14 -37.90 14.88
CA ASN A 878 -39.20 -38.16 13.79
C ASN A 878 -37.92 -38.85 14.30
N LEU A 879 -37.41 -38.46 15.47
CA LEU A 879 -36.28 -39.15 16.09
C LEU A 879 -36.59 -40.64 16.33
N ILE A 880 -37.78 -40.99 16.82
CA ILE A 880 -38.20 -42.39 17.01
C ILE A 880 -38.23 -43.14 15.68
N ASN A 881 -38.77 -42.51 14.63
CA ASN A 881 -38.85 -43.13 13.30
C ASN A 881 -37.45 -43.42 12.77
N GLU A 882 -36.53 -42.47 12.88
CA GLU A 882 -35.15 -42.65 12.42
C GLU A 882 -34.40 -43.71 13.23
N LEU A 883 -34.56 -43.74 14.56
CA LEU A 883 -33.98 -44.80 15.41
C LEU A 883 -34.54 -46.18 15.04
N SER A 884 -35.84 -46.27 14.80
CA SER A 884 -36.50 -47.53 14.40
C SER A 884 -36.03 -48.00 13.03
N ASN A 885 -35.84 -47.08 12.07
CA ASN A 885 -35.38 -47.36 10.71
C ASN A 885 -33.99 -48.01 10.68
N ILE A 886 -33.15 -47.71 11.68
CA ILE A 886 -31.79 -48.27 11.81
C ILE A 886 -31.70 -49.46 12.78
N GLY A 887 -32.82 -49.95 13.31
CA GLY A 887 -32.87 -51.14 14.15
C GLY A 887 -32.80 -50.89 15.66
N ILE A 888 -32.97 -49.64 16.11
CA ILE A 888 -33.03 -49.27 17.53
C ILE A 888 -34.50 -49.17 17.94
N SER A 889 -34.96 -50.14 18.74
CA SER A 889 -36.34 -50.21 19.25
C SER A 889 -36.36 -50.80 20.66
N GLU A 890 -37.50 -50.75 21.36
CA GLU A 890 -37.65 -51.30 22.72
C GLU A 890 -37.40 -52.81 22.80
N THR A 891 -37.54 -53.53 21.68
CA THR A 891 -37.29 -54.98 21.59
C THR A 891 -35.89 -55.32 21.12
N SER A 892 -35.09 -54.33 20.69
CA SER A 892 -33.74 -54.53 20.15
C SER A 892 -32.70 -54.93 21.20
N GLY A 893 -32.99 -54.75 22.50
CA GLY A 893 -32.06 -54.97 23.59
C GLY A 893 -30.89 -53.98 23.64
N LYS A 894 -30.87 -52.97 22.77
CA LYS A 894 -29.85 -51.92 22.70
C LYS A 894 -30.06 -50.92 23.85
N LYS A 895 -28.96 -50.45 24.45
CA LYS A 895 -28.98 -49.44 25.52
C LYS A 895 -28.55 -48.09 24.96
N VAL A 896 -29.46 -47.10 24.96
CA VAL A 896 -29.18 -45.76 24.46
C VAL A 896 -28.99 -44.79 25.62
N THR A 897 -27.81 -44.17 25.73
CA THR A 897 -27.62 -42.97 26.56
C THR A 897 -27.81 -41.74 25.69
N ILE A 898 -28.66 -40.80 26.12
CA ILE A 898 -28.85 -39.54 25.39
C ILE A 898 -28.07 -38.43 26.07
N VAL A 899 -27.24 -37.71 25.30
CA VAL A 899 -26.59 -36.47 25.72
C VAL A 899 -27.22 -35.34 24.91
N ALA A 900 -27.94 -34.46 25.60
CA ALA A 900 -28.75 -33.45 24.98
C ALA A 900 -28.33 -32.04 25.43
N HIS A 901 -28.21 -31.14 24.46
CA HIS A 901 -27.99 -29.72 24.70
C HIS A 901 -29.29 -28.93 24.62
N SER A 902 -29.52 -28.02 25.55
CA SER A 902 -30.58 -27.01 25.46
C SER A 902 -31.92 -27.63 25.05
N MET A 903 -32.56 -27.13 23.98
CA MET A 903 -33.83 -27.64 23.42
C MET A 903 -33.83 -29.14 23.09
N GLY A 904 -32.68 -29.74 22.73
CA GLY A 904 -32.57 -31.18 22.50
C GLY A 904 -32.95 -32.00 23.72
N GLY A 905 -32.80 -31.44 24.93
CA GLY A 905 -33.28 -32.08 26.15
C GLY A 905 -34.80 -32.09 26.27
N LEU A 906 -35.49 -31.07 25.75
CA LEU A 906 -36.96 -31.06 25.67
C LEU A 906 -37.47 -32.10 24.68
N VAL A 907 -36.83 -32.22 23.52
CA VAL A 907 -37.09 -33.29 22.53
C VAL A 907 -36.94 -34.67 23.19
N SER A 908 -35.81 -34.86 23.90
CA SER A 908 -35.48 -36.12 24.57
C SER A 908 -36.46 -36.45 25.71
N ARG A 909 -36.84 -35.45 26.52
CA ARG A 909 -37.84 -35.61 27.57
C ARG A 909 -39.22 -35.92 27.00
N TYR A 910 -39.64 -35.29 25.91
CA TYR A 910 -40.91 -35.60 25.28
C TYR A 910 -40.95 -37.04 24.76
N LEU A 911 -39.86 -37.50 24.13
CA LEU A 911 -39.68 -38.89 23.71
C LEU A 911 -39.84 -39.88 24.87
N ILE A 912 -39.20 -39.59 26.02
CA ILE A 912 -39.20 -40.48 27.18
C ILE A 912 -40.56 -40.42 27.92
N GLU A 913 -41.05 -39.22 28.22
CA GLU A 913 -42.12 -38.97 29.17
C GLU A 913 -43.51 -38.92 28.53
N LYS A 914 -43.62 -38.56 27.25
CA LYS A 914 -44.90 -38.41 26.55
C LYS A 914 -45.12 -39.48 25.48
N LEU A 915 -44.08 -39.84 24.73
CA LEU A 915 -44.13 -40.93 23.76
C LEU A 915 -43.87 -42.31 24.39
N GLY A 916 -43.59 -42.36 25.70
CA GLY A 916 -43.47 -43.58 26.49
C GLY A 916 -42.24 -44.42 26.16
N LYS A 917 -41.24 -43.87 25.48
CA LYS A 917 -40.05 -44.60 24.99
C LYS A 917 -38.92 -44.70 26.01
N GLY A 918 -39.23 -44.56 27.31
CA GLY A 918 -38.25 -44.67 28.39
C GLY A 918 -37.48 -46.00 28.38
N LYS A 919 -38.11 -47.12 27.99
CA LYS A 919 -37.43 -48.43 27.91
C LYS A 919 -36.26 -48.50 26.92
N LEU A 920 -36.20 -47.57 25.96
CA LEU A 920 -35.11 -47.44 25.00
C LEU A 920 -33.86 -46.76 25.60
N VAL A 921 -34.08 -45.92 26.62
CA VAL A 921 -33.10 -44.97 27.14
C VAL A 921 -32.59 -45.44 28.49
N GLU A 922 -31.28 -45.62 28.62
CA GLU A 922 -30.65 -46.02 29.88
C GLU A 922 -30.54 -44.84 30.85
N LYS A 923 -30.12 -43.68 30.33
CA LYS A 923 -30.03 -42.42 31.07
C LYS A 923 -30.06 -41.23 30.12
N LEU A 924 -30.49 -40.09 30.64
CA LEU A 924 -30.52 -38.80 29.93
C LEU A 924 -29.60 -37.80 30.65
N ILE A 925 -28.63 -37.27 29.92
CA ILE A 925 -27.75 -36.19 30.36
C ILE A 925 -28.19 -34.91 29.63
N MET A 926 -28.59 -33.90 30.38
CA MET A 926 -29.05 -32.61 29.89
C MET A 926 -28.09 -31.51 30.29
N ALA A 927 -27.64 -30.71 29.33
CA ALA A 927 -26.84 -29.53 29.55
C ALA A 927 -27.62 -28.28 29.13
N GLY A 928 -27.96 -27.41 30.09
CA GLY A 928 -28.68 -26.16 29.83
C GLY A 928 -30.13 -26.31 29.36
N THR A 929 -30.74 -27.50 29.46
CA THR A 929 -32.10 -27.71 28.95
C THR A 929 -33.12 -26.84 29.69
N PRO A 930 -33.97 -26.05 28.98
CA PRO A 930 -34.96 -25.18 29.60
C PRO A 930 -36.18 -25.96 30.11
N ASN A 931 -35.96 -26.82 31.10
CA ASN A 931 -36.99 -27.69 31.66
C ASN A 931 -38.18 -26.91 32.22
N GLY A 932 -37.96 -25.71 32.75
CA GLY A 932 -39.00 -24.79 33.23
C GLY A 932 -39.38 -23.69 32.26
N GLY A 933 -38.89 -23.74 31.03
CA GLY A 933 -38.99 -22.68 30.02
C GLY A 933 -37.80 -21.73 30.06
N SER A 934 -37.74 -20.81 29.09
CA SER A 934 -36.69 -19.79 28.96
C SER A 934 -37.30 -18.42 28.70
N ALA A 935 -36.62 -17.36 29.16
CA ALA A 935 -36.97 -15.98 28.81
C ALA A 935 -36.84 -15.70 27.30
N LEU A 936 -36.03 -16.51 26.59
CA LEU A 936 -35.90 -16.49 25.14
C LEU A 936 -37.19 -16.91 24.41
N GLY A 937 -38.20 -17.43 25.10
CA GLY A 937 -39.52 -17.73 24.53
C GLY A 937 -40.37 -16.49 24.22
N ALA A 938 -40.01 -15.30 24.74
CA ALA A 938 -40.74 -14.05 24.55
C ALA A 938 -40.16 -13.19 23.40
N ILE A 939 -41.04 -12.60 22.57
CA ILE A 939 -40.70 -11.93 21.28
C ILE A 939 -39.58 -10.87 21.38
N PRO A 940 -39.60 -9.91 22.33
CA PRO A 940 -38.56 -8.88 22.38
C PRO A 940 -37.20 -9.42 22.88
N GLY A 941 -37.22 -10.45 23.73
CA GLY A 941 -36.02 -10.98 24.38
C GLY A 941 -35.11 -11.78 23.43
N TYR A 942 -35.68 -12.33 22.36
CA TYR A 942 -34.97 -13.26 21.50
C TYR A 942 -34.34 -12.63 20.26
N LEU A 943 -34.91 -11.53 19.74
CA LEU A 943 -34.31 -10.77 18.63
C LEU A 943 -33.00 -10.10 19.05
N SER A 944 -32.97 -9.52 20.25
CA SER A 944 -31.76 -8.96 20.84
C SER A 944 -30.74 -10.06 21.13
N PHE A 945 -31.13 -11.18 21.75
CA PHE A 945 -30.25 -12.34 21.94
C PHE A 945 -29.67 -12.87 20.62
N ALA A 946 -30.46 -13.00 19.55
CA ALA A 946 -29.98 -13.48 18.26
C ALA A 946 -29.00 -12.50 17.60
N SER A 947 -29.28 -11.19 17.68
CA SER A 947 -28.36 -10.14 17.23
C SER A 947 -27.05 -10.16 18.01
N ASP A 948 -27.12 -10.33 19.33
CA ASP A 948 -25.97 -10.37 20.22
C ASP A 948 -25.16 -11.67 20.03
N ALA A 949 -25.81 -12.80 19.82
CA ALA A 949 -25.18 -14.09 19.52
C ALA A 949 -24.48 -14.09 18.15
N LEU A 950 -25.09 -13.44 17.14
CA LEU A 950 -24.47 -13.24 15.82
C LEU A 950 -23.25 -12.33 15.92
N THR A 951 -23.36 -11.21 16.64
CA THR A 951 -22.27 -10.28 16.97
C THR A 951 -21.11 -11.02 17.68
N PHE A 952 -21.44 -11.83 18.69
CA PHE A 952 -20.48 -12.61 19.47
C PHE A 952 -19.74 -13.65 18.61
N GLY A 953 -20.45 -14.48 17.84
CA GLY A 953 -19.77 -15.52 17.07
C GLY A 953 -18.97 -14.97 15.89
N LEU A 954 -19.34 -13.81 15.33
CA LEU A 954 -18.52 -13.11 14.32
C LEU A 954 -17.16 -12.70 14.93
N GLY A 955 -17.11 -12.49 16.24
CA GLY A 955 -15.91 -12.10 16.97
C GLY A 955 -14.97 -13.25 17.38
N LEU A 956 -15.44 -14.50 17.42
CA LEU A 956 -14.67 -15.65 17.93
C LEU A 956 -14.74 -16.82 16.94
N ALA A 957 -13.61 -17.13 16.30
CA ALA A 957 -13.46 -18.18 15.27
C ALA A 957 -13.88 -19.61 15.70
N PHE A 958 -14.17 -19.86 16.98
CA PHE A 958 -14.62 -21.15 17.50
C PHE A 958 -16.16 -21.31 17.53
N ALA A 959 -16.95 -20.25 17.30
CA ALA A 959 -18.42 -20.28 17.39
C ALA A 959 -19.15 -20.50 16.04
N ALA A 960 -18.45 -20.99 15.01
CA ALA A 960 -18.97 -21.08 13.64
C ALA A 960 -20.34 -21.80 13.47
N PRO A 961 -20.67 -22.89 14.19
CA PRO A 961 -21.98 -23.55 14.07
C PRO A 961 -23.14 -22.68 14.58
N TYR A 962 -22.88 -21.89 15.62
CA TYR A 962 -23.87 -21.05 16.30
C TYR A 962 -24.25 -19.81 15.48
N LEU A 963 -23.34 -19.38 14.61
CA LEU A 963 -23.53 -18.21 13.77
C LEU A 963 -24.53 -18.41 12.64
N SER A 964 -24.50 -19.58 11.98
CA SER A 964 -25.45 -19.91 10.93
C SER A 964 -26.87 -19.88 11.48
N TRP A 965 -27.08 -20.44 12.67
CA TRP A 965 -28.38 -20.41 13.33
C TRP A 965 -28.85 -18.99 13.68
N ALA A 966 -28.04 -18.19 14.39
CA ALA A 966 -28.41 -16.84 14.81
C ALA A 966 -28.76 -15.94 13.62
N ALA A 967 -28.03 -16.08 12.51
CA ALA A 967 -28.28 -15.37 11.27
C ALA A 967 -29.60 -15.78 10.59
N GLY A 968 -29.87 -17.08 10.45
CA GLY A 968 -31.13 -17.57 9.85
C GLY A 968 -32.36 -17.17 10.66
N LEU A 969 -32.20 -17.14 11.97
CA LEU A 969 -33.24 -16.79 12.90
C LEU A 969 -33.64 -15.31 12.85
N ILE A 970 -32.67 -14.38 12.81
CA ILE A 970 -32.94 -12.94 12.63
C ILE A 970 -33.79 -12.70 11.39
N VAL A 971 -33.52 -13.44 10.31
CA VAL A 971 -34.26 -13.35 9.05
C VAL A 971 -35.67 -13.87 9.17
N VAL A 972 -35.86 -15.05 9.75
CA VAL A 972 -37.19 -15.67 9.90
C VAL A 972 -38.09 -14.79 10.76
N LEU A 973 -37.59 -14.28 11.88
CA LEU A 973 -38.37 -13.47 12.81
C LEU A 973 -38.67 -12.06 12.32
N ARG A 974 -37.78 -11.44 11.54
CA ARG A 974 -38.03 -10.11 10.96
C ARG A 974 -38.86 -10.17 9.67
N LYS A 975 -38.93 -11.31 8.98
CA LYS A 975 -39.79 -11.52 7.80
C LYS A 975 -41.20 -12.00 8.11
N SER A 976 -41.41 -12.69 9.23
CA SER A 976 -42.68 -13.35 9.57
C SER A 976 -43.38 -12.63 10.72
N THR A 977 -44.65 -12.27 10.54
CA THR A 977 -45.54 -11.88 11.65
C THR A 977 -45.95 -13.08 12.53
N THR A 978 -45.54 -14.29 12.16
CA THR A 978 -45.84 -15.55 12.85
C THR A 978 -44.61 -15.98 13.63
N ILE A 979 -44.77 -16.10 14.95
CA ILE A 979 -43.76 -16.61 15.88
C ILE A 979 -43.33 -18.01 15.41
N THR A 980 -42.02 -18.27 15.35
CA THR A 980 -41.45 -19.60 15.11
C THR A 980 -42.02 -20.58 16.15
N HIS A 981 -42.79 -21.59 15.70
CA HIS A 981 -43.60 -22.45 16.58
C HIS A 981 -42.79 -23.10 17.72
N THR A 982 -41.60 -23.60 17.43
CA THR A 982 -40.73 -24.30 18.40
C THR A 982 -40.27 -23.37 19.53
N LEU A 983 -39.99 -22.11 19.22
CA LEU A 983 -39.56 -21.12 20.20
C LEU A 983 -40.69 -20.73 21.16
N ALA A 984 -41.91 -20.59 20.65
CA ALA A 984 -43.09 -20.32 21.48
C ALA A 984 -43.35 -21.45 22.49
N GLN A 985 -43.00 -22.70 22.15
CA GLN A 985 -43.11 -23.85 23.06
C GLN A 985 -42.08 -23.83 24.17
N MET A 986 -41.00 -23.05 24.06
CA MET A 986 -39.99 -22.91 25.12
C MET A 986 -40.33 -21.80 26.12
N ASP A 987 -41.38 -21.02 25.86
CA ASP A 987 -41.86 -19.99 26.80
C ASP A 987 -42.32 -20.62 28.12
N ARG A 988 -42.01 -19.95 29.24
CA ARG A 988 -42.37 -20.39 30.60
C ARG A 988 -43.89 -20.58 30.80
N ALA A 989 -44.70 -19.81 30.09
CA ALA A 989 -46.16 -19.89 30.15
C ALA A 989 -46.77 -20.82 29.08
N SER A 990 -45.94 -21.43 28.23
CA SER A 990 -46.42 -22.34 27.18
C SER A 990 -47.19 -23.53 27.74
N GLY A 991 -48.16 -24.03 26.96
CA GLY A 991 -48.83 -25.31 27.26
C GLY A 991 -47.83 -26.46 27.32
N PHE A 992 -46.88 -26.50 26.38
CA PHE A 992 -45.85 -27.53 26.27
C PHE A 992 -45.02 -27.72 27.55
N ILE A 993 -44.41 -26.65 28.08
CA ILE A 993 -43.58 -26.73 29.30
C ILE A 993 -44.41 -27.15 30.52
N ARG A 994 -45.64 -26.65 30.64
CA ARG A 994 -46.55 -27.06 31.73
C ARG A 994 -46.89 -28.55 31.63
N ASP A 995 -47.25 -29.01 30.44
CA ASP A 995 -47.61 -30.40 30.19
C ASP A 995 -46.44 -31.36 30.44
N LEU A 996 -45.23 -30.98 30.04
CA LEU A 996 -44.02 -31.78 30.24
C LEU A 996 -43.62 -31.89 31.73
N ASN A 997 -44.00 -30.92 32.57
CA ASN A 997 -43.69 -30.92 34.01
C ASN A 997 -44.83 -31.46 34.90
N ILE A 998 -45.87 -32.06 34.30
CA ILE A 998 -46.83 -32.88 35.04
C ILE A 998 -46.12 -34.12 35.59
N ALA A 999 -46.40 -34.50 36.84
CA ALA A 999 -45.79 -35.64 37.50
C ALA A 999 -45.95 -36.94 36.69
N ASN A 1000 -44.85 -37.40 36.10
CA ASN A 1000 -44.72 -38.68 35.41
C ASN A 1000 -43.29 -39.18 35.62
N ASP A 1001 -43.14 -40.37 36.20
CA ASP A 1001 -41.83 -40.97 36.47
C ASP A 1001 -41.48 -42.00 35.39
N PRO A 1002 -40.53 -41.72 34.49
CA PRO A 1002 -40.11 -42.69 33.47
C PRO A 1002 -39.23 -43.81 34.03
N HIS A 1003 -38.85 -43.75 35.30
CA HIS A 1003 -37.90 -44.66 35.95
C HIS A 1003 -36.50 -44.69 35.30
N ILE A 1004 -36.09 -43.56 34.71
CA ILE A 1004 -34.80 -43.38 34.02
C ILE A 1004 -33.94 -42.37 34.78
N ALA A 1005 -32.63 -42.61 34.83
CA ALA A 1005 -31.68 -41.69 35.46
C ALA A 1005 -31.52 -40.40 34.65
N TYR A 1006 -31.77 -39.26 35.31
CA TYR A 1006 -31.63 -37.93 34.73
C TYR A 1006 -30.46 -37.20 35.40
N TYR A 1007 -29.55 -36.71 34.57
CA TYR A 1007 -28.42 -35.90 34.98
C TYR A 1007 -28.56 -34.51 34.35
N ILE A 1008 -28.52 -33.46 35.16
CA ILE A 1008 -28.82 -32.10 34.75
C ILE A 1008 -27.66 -31.19 35.11
N LEU A 1009 -27.02 -30.64 34.09
CA LEU A 1009 -25.99 -29.63 34.21
C LEU A 1009 -26.63 -28.24 34.05
N ALA A 1010 -26.68 -27.49 35.15
CA ALA A 1010 -27.26 -26.16 35.23
C ALA A 1010 -26.15 -25.12 35.42
N GLY A 1011 -25.60 -24.65 34.31
CA GLY A 1011 -24.49 -23.71 34.24
C GLY A 1011 -24.79 -22.39 34.94
N ARG A 1012 -23.74 -21.81 35.49
CA ARG A 1012 -23.79 -20.56 36.25
C ARG A 1012 -22.71 -19.60 35.78
N ILE A 1013 -23.13 -18.50 35.17
CA ILE A 1013 -22.18 -17.51 34.65
C ILE A 1013 -21.42 -16.81 35.79
N ASP A 1014 -22.03 -16.65 36.96
CA ASP A 1014 -21.43 -16.02 38.14
C ASP A 1014 -20.28 -16.84 38.74
N LYS A 1015 -20.31 -18.16 38.56
CA LYS A 1015 -19.26 -19.10 38.99
C LYS A 1015 -18.18 -19.32 37.92
N TYR A 1016 -18.32 -18.73 36.73
CA TYR A 1016 -17.40 -18.96 35.61
C TYR A 1016 -16.08 -18.20 35.81
N VAL A 1017 -15.01 -18.96 36.04
CA VAL A 1017 -13.63 -18.46 36.19
C VAL A 1017 -12.87 -18.79 34.92
N VAL A 1018 -12.19 -17.79 34.34
CA VAL A 1018 -11.39 -17.99 33.13
C VAL A 1018 -9.95 -18.26 33.56
N ASP A 1019 -9.45 -19.46 33.27
CA ASP A 1019 -8.08 -19.87 33.58
C ASP A 1019 -7.12 -19.49 32.42
N GLY A 1020 -6.21 -18.53 32.68
CA GLY A 1020 -4.91 -18.42 31.99
C GLY A 1020 -4.71 -17.35 30.87
N GLU A 1021 -3.59 -16.62 31.00
CA GLU A 1021 -2.81 -15.71 30.12
C GLU A 1021 -3.07 -15.47 28.60
N LYS A 1022 -4.24 -15.75 28.01
CA LYS A 1022 -4.53 -15.31 26.62
C LYS A 1022 -5.24 -13.96 26.62
N TRP A 1023 -4.69 -13.00 25.86
CA TRP A 1023 -5.20 -11.63 25.75
C TRP A 1023 -6.66 -11.52 25.26
N PHE A 1024 -7.22 -12.62 24.73
CA PHE A 1024 -8.59 -12.75 24.24
C PHE A 1024 -9.66 -12.91 25.34
N ASP A 1025 -9.29 -13.27 26.58
CA ASP A 1025 -10.27 -13.80 27.55
C ASP A 1025 -10.95 -12.74 28.45
N ARG A 1026 -10.44 -11.51 28.53
CA ARG A 1026 -11.09 -10.44 29.30
C ARG A 1026 -12.23 -9.74 28.56
N ALA A 1027 -12.08 -9.57 27.24
CA ALA A 1027 -13.10 -8.96 26.38
C ALA A 1027 -14.30 -9.89 26.23
N GLY A 1028 -14.05 -11.18 25.93
CA GLY A 1028 -15.09 -12.22 25.88
C GLY A 1028 -15.88 -12.34 27.18
N LYS A 1029 -15.23 -12.25 28.36
CA LYS A 1029 -15.92 -12.23 29.66
C LYS A 1029 -16.77 -10.98 29.88
N ARG A 1030 -16.27 -9.78 29.56
CA ARG A 1030 -17.06 -8.53 29.66
C ARG A 1030 -18.29 -8.55 28.74
N LEU A 1031 -18.14 -9.11 27.54
CA LEU A 1031 -19.19 -9.22 26.54
C LEU A 1031 -20.22 -10.32 26.89
N LEU A 1032 -19.78 -11.50 27.33
CA LEU A 1032 -20.68 -12.57 27.84
C LEU A 1032 -21.49 -12.10 29.05
N LEU A 1033 -20.89 -11.29 29.94
CA LEU A 1033 -21.57 -10.70 31.09
C LEU A 1033 -22.49 -9.54 30.70
N SER A 1034 -22.20 -8.77 29.64
CA SER A 1034 -23.10 -7.71 29.16
C SER A 1034 -24.36 -8.27 28.49
N ILE A 1035 -24.25 -9.40 27.76
CA ILE A 1035 -25.41 -10.09 27.18
C ILE A 1035 -26.32 -10.66 28.29
N GLY A 1036 -25.74 -11.32 29.29
CA GLY A 1036 -26.51 -11.94 30.38
C GLY A 1036 -27.24 -10.93 31.30
N ASN A 1037 -26.62 -9.79 31.61
CA ASN A 1037 -27.17 -8.80 32.53
C ASN A 1037 -28.37 -8.00 31.99
N VAL A 1038 -28.60 -8.00 30.67
CA VAL A 1038 -29.74 -7.30 30.04
C VAL A 1038 -31.05 -8.09 30.17
N PHE A 1039 -31.00 -9.41 30.29
CA PHE A 1039 -32.21 -10.27 30.30
C PHE A 1039 -32.60 -10.81 31.67
N HIS A 1040 -31.68 -10.79 32.64
CA HIS A 1040 -31.80 -11.64 33.83
C HIS A 1040 -31.48 -10.92 35.15
N GLU A 1041 -31.91 -9.66 35.30
CA GLU A 1041 -31.86 -8.79 36.51
C GLU A 1041 -31.46 -9.50 37.84
N GLY A 1042 -30.18 -9.83 38.02
CA GLY A 1042 -29.63 -10.35 39.27
C GLY A 1042 -29.96 -11.81 39.66
N GLU A 1043 -30.59 -12.62 38.81
CA GLU A 1043 -30.85 -14.05 39.10
C GLU A 1043 -29.77 -14.99 38.52
N GLU A 1044 -29.63 -16.20 39.06
CA GLU A 1044 -28.63 -17.17 38.60
C GLU A 1044 -28.99 -17.77 37.22
N HIS A 1045 -28.14 -17.64 36.21
CA HIS A 1045 -28.40 -18.12 34.85
C HIS A 1045 -27.13 -18.60 34.11
N ASP A 1046 -27.34 -19.32 32.99
CA ASP A 1046 -26.27 -19.72 32.08
C ASP A 1046 -26.13 -18.84 30.83
N ILE A 1047 -26.90 -17.74 30.76
CA ILE A 1047 -27.06 -16.73 29.68
C ILE A 1047 -28.35 -16.92 28.91
N ALA A 1048 -28.76 -18.17 28.64
CA ALA A 1048 -29.97 -18.44 27.86
C ALA A 1048 -31.14 -18.90 28.74
N VAL A 1049 -30.85 -19.51 29.88
CA VAL A 1049 -31.86 -20.09 30.76
C VAL A 1049 -31.48 -19.81 32.21
N TYR A 1050 -32.47 -19.51 33.04
CA TYR A 1050 -32.27 -19.43 34.48
C TYR A 1050 -31.93 -20.80 35.05
N THR A 1051 -30.97 -20.83 35.98
CA THR A 1051 -30.50 -22.06 36.65
C THR A 1051 -31.66 -22.82 37.31
N ALA A 1052 -32.62 -22.09 37.87
CA ALA A 1052 -33.84 -22.66 38.45
C ALA A 1052 -34.70 -23.41 37.41
N ASP A 1053 -34.86 -22.85 36.20
CA ASP A 1053 -35.62 -23.47 35.12
C ASP A 1053 -34.87 -24.65 34.50
N ILE A 1054 -33.53 -24.61 34.41
CA ILE A 1054 -32.74 -25.77 33.98
C ILE A 1054 -32.98 -26.94 34.94
N LYS A 1055 -33.01 -26.66 36.24
CA LYS A 1055 -33.25 -27.66 37.29
C LYS A 1055 -34.71 -28.09 37.44
N ARG A 1056 -35.67 -27.50 36.71
CA ARG A 1056 -37.12 -27.70 36.91
C ARG A 1056 -37.63 -29.02 36.32
N VAL A 1057 -37.13 -30.11 36.88
CA VAL A 1057 -37.61 -31.48 36.70
C VAL A 1057 -38.07 -32.00 38.05
N ASP A 1058 -39.19 -32.74 38.06
CA ASP A 1058 -39.80 -33.32 39.26
C ASP A 1058 -38.76 -34.08 40.11
N GLY A 1059 -38.65 -33.68 41.38
CA GLY A 1059 -37.69 -34.23 42.34
C GLY A 1059 -38.13 -35.55 42.97
N MET A 1060 -39.38 -35.98 42.74
CA MET A 1060 -39.95 -37.21 43.29
C MET A 1060 -39.72 -38.44 42.40
N ARG A 1061 -38.91 -38.33 41.34
CA ARG A 1061 -38.57 -39.45 40.44
C ARG A 1061 -37.69 -40.51 41.11
N SER A 1062 -37.79 -41.74 40.63
CA SER A 1062 -36.98 -42.88 41.05
C SER A 1062 -36.26 -43.49 39.83
N PRO A 1063 -34.95 -43.27 39.67
CA PRO A 1063 -34.03 -42.61 40.59
C PRO A 1063 -34.19 -41.08 40.62
N LYS A 1064 -33.78 -40.45 41.73
CA LYS A 1064 -33.81 -38.99 41.88
C LYS A 1064 -32.88 -38.34 40.84
N PRO A 1065 -33.29 -37.23 40.18
CA PRO A 1065 -32.43 -36.55 39.24
C PRO A 1065 -31.18 -35.99 39.92
N VAL A 1066 -30.02 -36.20 39.31
CA VAL A 1066 -28.74 -35.60 39.74
C VAL A 1066 -28.62 -34.23 39.09
N LYS A 1067 -28.32 -33.19 39.88
CA LYS A 1067 -28.27 -31.80 39.42
C LYS A 1067 -26.97 -31.17 39.89
N GLU A 1068 -26.19 -30.63 38.97
CA GLU A 1068 -24.91 -29.96 39.25
C GLU A 1068 -24.89 -28.55 38.65
N GLU A 1069 -24.15 -27.64 39.29
CA GLU A 1069 -24.13 -26.22 38.93
C GLU A 1069 -22.70 -25.70 38.65
N PRO A 1070 -22.07 -26.13 37.53
CA PRO A 1070 -20.72 -25.69 37.19
C PRO A 1070 -20.69 -24.22 36.75
N GLY A 1071 -19.54 -23.57 36.93
CA GLY A 1071 -19.25 -22.29 36.29
C GLY A 1071 -19.08 -22.49 34.79
N CYS A 1072 -20.14 -22.31 34.00
CA CYS A 1072 -20.12 -22.56 32.56
C CYS A 1072 -21.23 -21.75 31.86
N PRO A 1073 -20.95 -21.03 30.77
CA PRO A 1073 -21.96 -20.42 29.92
C PRO A 1073 -22.71 -21.46 29.07
N HIS A 1074 -23.93 -21.13 28.65
CA HIS A 1074 -24.87 -22.04 27.97
C HIS A 1074 -24.29 -22.72 26.72
N VAL A 1075 -23.42 -22.01 26.00
CA VAL A 1075 -22.88 -22.48 24.71
C VAL A 1075 -21.61 -23.32 24.85
N LEU A 1076 -20.94 -23.32 26.01
CA LEU A 1076 -19.63 -23.96 26.19
C LEU A 1076 -19.67 -25.23 27.04
N TYR A 1077 -20.85 -25.81 27.30
CA TYR A 1077 -20.95 -27.02 28.14
C TYR A 1077 -20.06 -28.19 27.70
N TYR A 1078 -19.77 -28.32 26.41
CA TYR A 1078 -18.95 -29.41 25.85
C TYR A 1078 -17.47 -29.03 25.65
N GLU A 1079 -17.11 -27.79 25.98
CA GLU A 1079 -15.75 -27.25 25.82
C GLU A 1079 -15.12 -26.92 27.18
N GLU A 1080 -15.91 -26.44 28.14
CA GLU A 1080 -15.42 -26.09 29.48
C GLU A 1080 -15.03 -27.32 30.29
N SER A 1081 -13.81 -27.28 30.85
CA SER A 1081 -13.21 -28.40 31.58
C SER A 1081 -14.13 -28.90 32.71
N GLY A 1082 -14.67 -28.00 33.53
CA GLY A 1082 -15.52 -28.36 34.66
C GLY A 1082 -16.82 -29.06 34.25
N SER A 1083 -17.48 -28.62 33.16
CA SER A 1083 -18.70 -29.27 32.67
C SER A 1083 -18.39 -30.58 31.95
N VAL A 1084 -17.31 -30.62 31.16
CA VAL A 1084 -16.86 -31.81 30.46
C VAL A 1084 -16.50 -32.93 31.42
N GLU A 1085 -15.75 -32.64 32.48
CA GLU A 1085 -15.36 -33.60 33.51
C GLU A 1085 -16.57 -34.22 34.23
N MET A 1086 -17.56 -33.38 34.59
CA MET A 1086 -18.81 -33.86 35.21
C MET A 1086 -19.59 -34.77 34.28
N MET A 1087 -19.79 -34.36 33.02
CA MET A 1087 -20.52 -35.18 32.05
C MET A 1087 -19.77 -36.47 31.68
N HIS A 1088 -18.43 -36.44 31.60
CA HIS A 1088 -17.63 -37.66 31.41
C HIS A 1088 -17.77 -38.61 32.59
N LYS A 1089 -17.73 -38.10 33.82
CA LYS A 1089 -18.01 -38.90 35.02
C LYS A 1089 -19.37 -39.57 34.92
N TRP A 1090 -20.42 -38.82 34.61
CA TRP A 1090 -21.77 -39.37 34.46
C TRP A 1090 -21.89 -40.35 33.31
N LEU A 1091 -21.16 -40.17 32.21
CA LEU A 1091 -21.12 -41.13 31.11
C LEU A 1091 -20.49 -42.45 31.58
N LEU A 1092 -19.40 -42.38 32.34
CA LEU A 1092 -18.65 -43.53 32.86
C LEU A 1092 -19.31 -44.25 34.04
N GLU A 1093 -20.19 -43.60 34.80
CA GLU A 1093 -21.15 -44.21 35.76
C GLU A 1093 -22.25 -45.02 35.05
#